data_AF-A0A642KJS3-F1
#
_entry.id   AF-A0A642KJS3-F1
#
_cell.length_a   1.000
_cell.length_b   1.000
_cell.length_c   1.000
_cell.angle_alpha   90.00
_cell.angle_beta   90.00
_cell.angle_gamma   90.00
#
_symmetry.space_group_name_H-M   'P 1'
#
loop_
_entity.id
_entity.type
_entity.pdbx_description
1 polymer ?
#
loop_
_entity_poly.entity_id
_entity_poly.type
_entity_poly.pdbx_seq_one_letter_code
_entity_poly.pdbx_strand_id
1 'polypeptide(L)'
;MVKNIINIHRYLAWVLHSEAETLKNNGRIEIQRLKNKLNTYLKSEGHPIDLADKLFSVMHERVCALVSRVQGTFEFEVQPLREYFCAKYLYDTAPYCPAGTEKNGTKPDRFEALAKNYYWHNVLRFFAGCFDRGELPMLIFKLKEIQSDPILKYTSFPRYITAQLLSDWVFSQYPKLFQNAIEIILDGINIGAVLSEGYRAKKNTIVLPINCGKQELVNQCMACLKKFPTEDYAKELINIIVNNNESCVKEWKEYCLNLSGEKLTQWFKYGYNLGILCKLSYNEIDEILAIDSNKDCKKLILLINSNQFNYINTRPQYKQLLLENILNGNVFFIDRRGNNSPIYQLYKLLCIQYNGRLYQDTLYDVNMPYESFFYDQRIIMNLDEEENQNDIPIVDPLDEKIINILGNCKSVFSMPIEQWRTSILPWDIVVEETRKIFGDSILLYEYAVLSAGIKSQTQKFSEFNNLEDNKQSLCKRIRYARLKSGNVSYWKNILSQSDNKYLALLVLLVWGTAKTIIELLPTIDQLYNILSEANQDKLIESLEKLGWLSSMSMTKEQHAYLRSELNISDKCKLILFLRMKYEDRIEYIDVFFQFYNGNDLKILSLKLNYLIQNIRQAANISILLPEIKRIYLKMNSPLNFYLNRRRHNITLDYESAKIIMSDCHSYPRILCSIAEEICHDYAIKNTKAVGKIAADDDWFEY
;
A
#
# COMPACT_ATOMS: atom_id res chain seq x y z
N MET A 1 -44.13 -32.58 -23.50
CA MET A 1 -44.38 -32.29 -22.07
C MET A 1 -43.15 -31.67 -21.39
N VAL A 2 -41.97 -32.32 -21.40
CA VAL A 2 -40.74 -31.79 -20.76
C VAL A 2 -40.29 -30.42 -21.26
N LYS A 3 -40.32 -30.17 -22.58
CA LYS A 3 -39.95 -28.86 -23.17
C LYS A 3 -40.85 -27.71 -22.70
N ASN A 4 -42.16 -27.96 -22.57
CA ASN A 4 -43.13 -26.97 -22.10
C ASN A 4 -42.92 -26.64 -20.61
N ILE A 5 -42.55 -27.64 -19.79
CA ILE A 5 -42.23 -27.43 -18.38
C ILE A 5 -41.00 -26.53 -18.22
N ILE A 6 -39.95 -26.72 -19.03
CA ILE A 6 -38.74 -25.89 -18.98
C ILE A 6 -39.06 -24.44 -19.37
N ASN A 7 -39.85 -24.21 -20.43
CA ASN A 7 -40.25 -22.86 -20.85
C ASN A 7 -41.08 -22.14 -19.78
N ILE A 8 -41.98 -22.87 -19.09
CA ILE A 8 -42.71 -22.34 -17.94
C ILE A 8 -41.77 -21.86 -16.84
N HIS A 9 -40.76 -22.66 -16.48
CA HIS A 9 -39.79 -22.27 -15.44
C HIS A 9 -38.96 -21.06 -15.86
N ARG A 10 -38.58 -20.96 -17.14
CA ARG A 10 -37.89 -19.80 -17.72
C ARG A 10 -38.72 -18.52 -17.60
N TYR A 11 -39.98 -18.56 -18.01
CA TYR A 11 -40.90 -17.43 -17.89
C TYR A 11 -41.11 -17.02 -16.44
N LEU A 12 -41.39 -17.98 -15.54
CA LEU A 12 -41.60 -17.70 -14.13
C LEU A 12 -40.34 -17.14 -13.46
N ALA A 13 -39.15 -17.63 -13.85
CA ALA A 13 -37.90 -17.10 -13.33
C ALA A 13 -37.73 -15.61 -13.66
N TRP A 14 -38.00 -15.21 -14.90
CA TRP A 14 -38.00 -13.80 -15.30
C TRP A 14 -38.98 -12.96 -14.49
N VAL A 15 -40.23 -13.40 -14.39
CA VAL A 15 -41.26 -12.67 -13.64
C VAL A 15 -40.87 -12.50 -12.17
N LEU A 16 -40.47 -13.58 -11.50
CA LEU A 16 -40.16 -13.52 -10.08
C LEU A 16 -38.89 -12.71 -9.80
N HIS A 17 -37.91 -12.75 -10.69
CA HIS A 17 -36.67 -11.98 -10.52
C HIS A 17 -36.88 -10.48 -10.76
N SER A 18 -37.64 -10.11 -11.80
CA SER A 18 -38.00 -8.71 -12.08
C SER A 18 -38.93 -8.10 -11.03
N GLU A 19 -39.88 -8.89 -10.51
CA GLU A 19 -40.75 -8.44 -9.41
C GLU A 19 -39.98 -8.32 -8.09
N ALA A 20 -39.01 -9.19 -7.82
CA ALA A 20 -38.19 -9.10 -6.62
C ALA A 20 -37.36 -7.81 -6.56
N GLU A 21 -36.81 -7.39 -7.71
CA GLU A 21 -36.12 -6.10 -7.83
C GLU A 21 -37.07 -4.90 -7.58
N THR A 22 -38.21 -4.86 -8.28
CA THR A 22 -39.11 -3.70 -8.28
C THR A 22 -39.92 -3.57 -6.99
N LEU A 23 -40.35 -4.69 -6.41
CA LEU A 23 -41.16 -4.74 -5.20
C LEU A 23 -40.34 -4.98 -3.92
N LYS A 24 -39.01 -5.14 -4.04
CA LYS A 24 -38.08 -5.47 -2.93
C LYS A 24 -38.55 -6.66 -2.10
N ASN A 25 -39.03 -7.71 -2.77
CA ASN A 25 -39.52 -8.93 -2.14
C ASN A 25 -38.54 -10.10 -2.34
N ASN A 26 -38.80 -11.24 -1.67
CA ASN A 26 -37.90 -12.40 -1.72
C ASN A 26 -38.10 -13.27 -3.00
N GLY A 27 -38.90 -12.80 -3.96
CA GLY A 27 -39.31 -13.52 -5.17
C GLY A 27 -40.14 -14.78 -4.89
N ARG A 28 -41.07 -14.64 -3.94
CA ARG A 28 -42.15 -15.59 -3.63
C ARG A 28 -43.40 -15.19 -4.37
N ILE A 29 -44.23 -16.19 -4.72
CA ILE A 29 -45.53 -15.96 -5.36
C ILE A 29 -46.61 -16.84 -4.77
N GLU A 30 -47.78 -16.25 -4.50
CA GLU A 30 -48.96 -16.97 -4.05
C GLU A 30 -49.50 -17.90 -5.15
N ILE A 31 -50.01 -19.07 -4.76
CA ILE A 31 -50.44 -20.11 -5.70
C ILE A 31 -51.52 -19.62 -6.69
N GLN A 32 -52.47 -18.80 -6.24
CA GLN A 32 -53.53 -18.26 -7.10
C GLN A 32 -52.95 -17.30 -8.15
N ARG A 33 -52.06 -16.40 -7.72
CA ARG A 33 -51.37 -15.45 -8.62
C ARG A 33 -50.44 -16.17 -9.59
N LEU A 34 -49.76 -17.22 -9.14
CA LEU A 34 -48.94 -18.10 -9.96
C LEU A 34 -49.76 -18.76 -11.08
N LYS A 35 -50.90 -19.38 -10.74
CA LYS A 35 -51.82 -19.97 -11.71
C LYS A 35 -52.33 -18.95 -12.73
N ASN A 36 -52.71 -17.74 -12.28
CA ASN A 36 -53.18 -16.69 -13.17
C ASN A 36 -52.11 -16.24 -14.17
N LYS A 37 -50.87 -16.02 -13.70
CA LYS A 37 -49.76 -15.67 -14.59
C LYS A 37 -49.42 -16.79 -15.57
N LEU A 38 -49.44 -18.04 -15.13
CA LEU A 38 -49.21 -19.20 -15.99
C LEU A 38 -50.30 -19.35 -17.04
N ASN A 39 -51.57 -19.20 -16.68
CA ASN A 39 -52.68 -19.27 -17.62
C ASN A 39 -52.58 -18.17 -18.69
N THR A 40 -52.14 -16.97 -18.29
CA THR A 40 -51.91 -15.86 -19.23
C THR A 40 -50.79 -16.19 -20.22
N TYR A 41 -49.66 -16.69 -19.73
CA TYR A 41 -48.52 -17.09 -20.55
C TYR A 41 -48.83 -18.28 -21.48
N LEU A 42 -49.49 -19.33 -20.97
CA LEU A 42 -49.88 -20.48 -21.78
C LEU A 42 -50.86 -20.07 -22.88
N LYS A 43 -51.77 -19.14 -22.60
CA LYS A 43 -52.69 -18.60 -23.60
C LYS A 43 -51.97 -17.81 -24.68
N SER A 44 -50.98 -16.98 -24.34
CA SER A 44 -50.21 -16.22 -25.34
C SER A 44 -49.33 -17.12 -26.22
N GLU A 45 -48.84 -18.24 -25.69
CA GLU A 45 -48.06 -19.24 -26.43
C GLU A 45 -48.93 -20.27 -27.20
N GLY A 46 -50.27 -20.15 -27.14
CA GLY A 46 -51.19 -21.06 -27.83
C GLY A 46 -51.29 -22.46 -27.21
N HIS A 47 -50.95 -22.62 -25.93
CA HIS A 47 -51.03 -23.88 -25.20
C HIS A 47 -52.35 -24.05 -24.42
N PRO A 48 -52.80 -25.30 -24.16
CA PRO A 48 -53.98 -25.57 -23.33
C PRO A 48 -53.84 -25.06 -21.89
N ILE A 49 -54.86 -24.34 -21.42
CA ILE A 49 -54.89 -23.70 -20.09
C ILE A 49 -55.01 -24.73 -18.94
N ASP A 50 -55.59 -25.90 -19.23
CA ASP A 50 -55.73 -27.01 -18.28
C ASP A 50 -54.39 -27.63 -17.84
N LEU A 51 -53.30 -27.32 -18.55
CA LEU A 51 -51.95 -27.75 -18.22
C LEU A 51 -51.47 -27.17 -16.87
N ALA A 52 -51.85 -25.93 -16.55
CA ALA A 52 -51.47 -25.31 -15.28
C ALA A 52 -52.15 -26.03 -14.11
N ASP A 53 -53.44 -26.33 -14.21
CA ASP A 53 -54.14 -27.06 -13.15
C ASP A 53 -53.62 -28.48 -12.99
N LYS A 54 -53.31 -29.17 -14.09
CA LYS A 54 -52.69 -30.51 -14.06
C LYS A 54 -51.29 -30.53 -13.42
N LEU A 55 -50.47 -29.50 -13.67
CA LEU A 55 -49.12 -29.40 -13.10
C LEU A 55 -49.13 -29.22 -11.58
N PHE A 56 -50.07 -28.43 -11.06
CA PHE A 56 -50.16 -28.13 -9.63
C PHE A 56 -51.13 -29.06 -8.87
N SER A 57 -51.98 -29.84 -9.55
CA SER A 57 -52.82 -30.87 -8.92
C SER A 57 -52.07 -32.17 -8.62
N VAL A 58 -51.01 -32.49 -9.38
CA VAL A 58 -50.25 -33.73 -9.23
C VAL A 58 -49.09 -33.59 -8.23
N MET A 59 -48.59 -32.37 -7.99
CA MET A 59 -47.40 -32.13 -7.17
C MET A 59 -47.65 -31.02 -6.13
N HIS A 60 -48.05 -31.40 -4.92
CA HIS A 60 -48.53 -30.46 -3.89
C HIS A 60 -47.42 -29.63 -3.20
N GLU A 61 -46.18 -30.13 -3.10
CA GLU A 61 -45.10 -29.46 -2.37
C GLU A 61 -43.90 -29.04 -3.24
N ARG A 62 -43.72 -29.65 -4.42
CA ARG A 62 -42.61 -29.38 -5.33
C ARG A 62 -43.01 -29.54 -6.79
N VAL A 63 -42.93 -28.47 -7.56
CA VAL A 63 -43.12 -28.51 -9.02
C VAL A 63 -41.77 -28.32 -9.69
N CYS A 64 -41.09 -29.43 -9.99
CA CYS A 64 -39.72 -29.45 -10.53
C CYS A 64 -38.73 -28.59 -9.71
N ALA A 65 -38.40 -27.39 -10.20
CA ALA A 65 -37.47 -26.46 -9.53
C ALA A 65 -38.16 -25.46 -8.58
N LEU A 66 -39.49 -25.48 -8.50
CA LEU A 66 -40.29 -24.69 -7.56
C LEU A 66 -40.66 -25.53 -6.33
N VAL A 67 -40.57 -24.92 -5.15
CA VAL A 67 -40.90 -25.55 -3.86
C VAL A 67 -41.83 -24.66 -3.05
N SER A 68 -42.74 -25.28 -2.29
CA SER A 68 -43.61 -24.59 -1.35
C SER A 68 -43.04 -24.66 0.07
N ARG A 69 -42.23 -23.67 0.48
CA ARG A 69 -41.66 -23.61 1.84
C ARG A 69 -42.60 -23.02 2.88
N VAL A 70 -43.53 -22.17 2.46
CA VAL A 70 -44.58 -21.58 3.28
C VAL A 70 -45.90 -21.91 2.62
N GLN A 71 -46.83 -22.46 3.40
CA GLN A 71 -48.13 -22.92 2.91
C GLN A 71 -48.82 -21.82 2.07
N GLY A 72 -49.17 -22.15 0.83
CA GLY A 72 -49.85 -21.23 -0.10
C GLY A 72 -48.94 -20.40 -1.01
N THR A 73 -47.60 -20.51 -0.90
CA THR A 73 -46.64 -19.78 -1.73
C THR A 73 -45.59 -20.70 -2.36
N PHE A 74 -45.09 -20.34 -3.53
CA PHE A 74 -44.01 -21.02 -4.23
C PHE A 74 -42.82 -20.10 -4.44
N GLU A 75 -41.62 -20.67 -4.39
CA GLU A 75 -40.35 -20.03 -4.77
C GLU A 75 -39.43 -21.05 -5.46
N PHE A 76 -38.38 -20.58 -6.13
CA PHE A 76 -37.34 -21.48 -6.64
C PHE A 76 -36.57 -22.12 -5.48
N GLU A 77 -36.26 -23.41 -5.62
CA GLU A 77 -35.55 -24.19 -4.60
C GLU A 77 -34.23 -23.55 -4.17
N VAL A 78 -33.46 -23.06 -5.14
CA VAL A 78 -32.25 -22.29 -4.89
C VAL A 78 -32.19 -21.07 -5.81
N GLN A 79 -31.59 -20.00 -5.30
CA GLN A 79 -31.41 -18.73 -6.02
C GLN A 79 -30.71 -18.91 -7.39
N PRO A 80 -29.61 -19.67 -7.53
CA PRO A 80 -28.92 -19.79 -8.81
C PRO A 80 -29.75 -20.45 -9.91
N LEU A 81 -30.71 -21.33 -9.57
CA LEU A 81 -31.61 -21.92 -10.56
C LEU A 81 -32.57 -20.87 -11.13
N ARG A 82 -33.11 -19.98 -10.28
CA ARG A 82 -33.92 -18.85 -10.74
C ARG A 82 -33.11 -17.97 -11.68
N GLU A 83 -31.88 -17.64 -11.31
CA GLU A 83 -31.01 -16.78 -12.12
C GLU A 83 -30.64 -17.43 -13.46
N TYR A 84 -30.33 -18.73 -13.47
CA TYR A 84 -30.06 -19.49 -14.70
C TYR A 84 -31.27 -19.55 -15.64
N PHE A 85 -32.45 -19.90 -15.12
CA PHE A 85 -33.66 -19.98 -15.94
C PHE A 85 -34.08 -18.61 -16.47
N CYS A 86 -33.90 -17.56 -15.67
CA CYS A 86 -34.14 -16.18 -16.08
C CYS A 86 -33.19 -15.76 -17.21
N ALA A 87 -31.89 -16.04 -17.08
CA ALA A 87 -30.91 -15.76 -18.11
C ALA A 87 -31.23 -16.47 -19.43
N LYS A 88 -31.60 -17.76 -19.36
CA LYS A 88 -32.03 -18.52 -20.54
C LYS A 88 -33.30 -17.97 -21.18
N TYR A 89 -34.27 -17.53 -20.38
CA TYR A 89 -35.47 -16.88 -20.90
C TYR A 89 -35.11 -15.62 -21.70
N LEU A 90 -34.31 -14.72 -21.09
CA LEU A 90 -33.87 -13.48 -21.70
C LEU A 90 -33.03 -13.72 -22.96
N TYR A 91 -32.25 -14.79 -23.02
CA TYR A 91 -31.42 -15.09 -24.17
C TYR A 91 -32.24 -15.68 -25.33
N ASP A 92 -33.08 -16.68 -25.06
CA ASP A 92 -33.80 -17.43 -26.09
C ASP A 92 -34.97 -16.63 -26.69
N THR A 93 -35.51 -15.65 -25.96
CA THR A 93 -36.63 -14.80 -26.42
C THR A 93 -36.19 -13.46 -27.02
N ALA A 94 -34.88 -13.23 -27.18
CA ALA A 94 -34.38 -12.00 -27.79
C ALA A 94 -34.67 -12.00 -29.30
N PRO A 95 -35.18 -10.90 -29.86
CA PRO A 95 -35.47 -10.82 -31.28
C PRO A 95 -34.19 -10.73 -32.10
N TYR A 96 -34.23 -11.31 -33.31
CA TYR A 96 -33.23 -11.04 -34.33
C TYR A 96 -33.57 -9.71 -35.03
N CYS A 97 -32.57 -8.85 -35.19
CA CYS A 97 -32.69 -7.52 -35.78
C CYS A 97 -31.95 -7.49 -37.14
N PRO A 98 -32.61 -7.81 -38.26
CA PRO A 98 -32.00 -7.74 -39.58
C PRO A 98 -31.80 -6.29 -40.04
N ALA A 99 -30.90 -6.08 -41.00
CA ALA A 99 -30.61 -4.76 -41.55
C ALA A 99 -31.87 -4.14 -42.17
N GLY A 100 -32.26 -2.95 -41.69
CA GLY A 100 -33.42 -2.19 -42.17
C GLY A 100 -34.70 -2.30 -41.33
N THR A 101 -34.75 -3.17 -40.33
CA THR A 101 -35.86 -3.25 -39.36
C THR A 101 -35.32 -3.35 -37.94
N GLU A 102 -35.08 -2.19 -37.33
CA GLU A 102 -34.64 -2.10 -35.94
C GLU A 102 -35.72 -2.62 -34.99
N LYS A 103 -35.33 -3.54 -34.10
CA LYS A 103 -36.18 -4.07 -33.03
C LYS A 103 -35.51 -3.78 -31.69
N ASN A 104 -36.30 -3.45 -30.69
CA ASN A 104 -35.82 -3.29 -29.31
C ASN A 104 -35.69 -4.64 -28.60
N GLY A 105 -34.98 -4.65 -27.48
CA GLY A 105 -34.84 -5.84 -26.64
C GLY A 105 -33.98 -6.93 -27.26
N THR A 106 -33.05 -6.59 -28.15
CA THR A 106 -32.08 -7.53 -28.75
C THR A 106 -31.12 -8.10 -27.70
N LYS A 107 -30.35 -9.14 -28.05
CA LYS A 107 -29.31 -9.67 -27.15
C LYS A 107 -28.34 -8.58 -26.64
N PRO A 108 -27.85 -7.65 -27.48
CA PRO A 108 -27.10 -6.48 -27.03
C PRO A 108 -27.84 -5.60 -26.00
N ASP A 109 -29.11 -5.24 -26.23
CA ASP A 109 -29.87 -4.35 -25.34
C ASP A 109 -30.09 -5.00 -23.98
N ARG A 110 -30.44 -6.29 -23.99
CA ARG A 110 -30.63 -7.09 -22.77
C ARG A 110 -29.32 -7.24 -22.00
N PHE A 111 -28.22 -7.52 -22.69
CA PHE A 111 -26.90 -7.59 -22.05
C PHE A 111 -26.55 -6.27 -21.35
N GLU A 112 -26.74 -5.14 -22.04
CA GLU A 112 -26.46 -3.81 -21.52
C GLU A 112 -27.30 -3.50 -20.27
N ALA A 113 -28.61 -3.76 -20.31
CA ALA A 113 -29.50 -3.55 -19.17
C ALA A 113 -29.10 -4.39 -17.95
N LEU A 114 -28.76 -5.67 -18.16
CA LEU A 114 -28.29 -6.57 -17.11
C LEU A 114 -26.94 -6.11 -16.54
N ALA A 115 -26.01 -5.71 -17.41
CA ALA A 115 -24.65 -5.34 -17.02
C ALA A 115 -24.57 -3.99 -16.31
N LYS A 116 -25.57 -3.12 -16.45
CA LYS A 116 -25.66 -1.86 -15.68
C LYS A 116 -26.25 -2.03 -14.29
N ASN A 117 -26.65 -3.24 -13.91
CA ASN A 117 -27.43 -3.49 -12.72
C ASN A 117 -26.82 -4.56 -11.80
N TYR A 118 -26.35 -4.12 -10.63
CA TYR A 118 -25.71 -4.97 -9.63
C TYR A 118 -26.60 -6.13 -9.14
N TYR A 119 -27.93 -5.95 -9.08
CA TYR A 119 -28.85 -7.01 -8.66
C TYR A 119 -28.88 -8.17 -9.66
N TRP A 120 -28.73 -7.87 -10.95
CA TRP A 120 -28.81 -8.83 -12.06
C TRP A 120 -27.48 -9.51 -12.37
N HIS A 121 -26.46 -9.30 -11.54
CA HIS A 121 -25.09 -9.72 -11.81
C HIS A 121 -24.92 -11.22 -12.08
N ASN A 122 -25.57 -12.09 -11.30
CA ASN A 122 -25.52 -13.54 -11.55
C ASN A 122 -26.31 -13.93 -12.80
N VAL A 123 -27.43 -13.27 -13.09
CA VAL A 123 -28.19 -13.48 -14.33
C VAL A 123 -27.35 -13.10 -15.54
N LEU A 124 -26.61 -11.98 -15.47
CA LEU A 124 -25.67 -11.55 -16.50
C LEU A 124 -24.60 -12.63 -16.78
N ARG A 125 -24.01 -13.22 -15.75
CA ARG A 125 -23.00 -14.29 -15.90
C ARG A 125 -23.57 -15.49 -16.65
N PHE A 126 -24.74 -15.98 -16.26
CA PHE A 126 -25.41 -17.06 -16.97
C PHE A 126 -25.85 -16.67 -18.39
N PHE A 127 -26.30 -15.43 -18.58
CA PHE A 127 -26.74 -14.90 -19.88
C PHE A 127 -25.56 -14.85 -20.85
N ALA A 128 -24.42 -14.32 -20.41
CA ALA A 128 -23.17 -14.31 -21.18
C ALA A 128 -22.66 -15.72 -21.49
N GLY A 129 -22.82 -16.68 -20.56
CA GLY A 129 -22.49 -18.10 -20.79
C GLY A 129 -23.36 -18.80 -21.85
N CYS A 130 -24.45 -18.18 -22.31
CA CYS A 130 -25.28 -18.73 -23.39
C CYS A 130 -24.79 -18.39 -24.79
N PHE A 131 -23.82 -17.46 -24.92
CA PHE A 131 -23.35 -16.97 -26.20
C PHE A 131 -22.53 -18.00 -26.96
N ASP A 132 -22.78 -18.08 -28.26
CA ASP A 132 -21.99 -18.93 -29.17
C ASP A 132 -20.74 -18.20 -29.66
N ARG A 133 -19.76 -18.98 -30.17
CA ARG A 133 -18.47 -18.47 -30.67
C ARG A 133 -18.58 -17.24 -31.59
N GLY A 134 -19.58 -17.21 -32.47
CA GLY A 134 -19.80 -16.10 -33.43
C GLY A 134 -20.31 -14.81 -32.79
N GLU A 135 -20.89 -14.90 -31.59
CA GLU A 135 -21.53 -13.79 -30.88
C GLU A 135 -20.65 -13.20 -29.77
N LEU A 136 -19.63 -13.93 -29.32
CA LEU A 136 -18.67 -13.46 -28.30
C LEU A 136 -18.02 -12.09 -28.58
N PRO A 137 -17.69 -11.71 -29.85
CA PRO A 137 -17.18 -10.37 -30.12
C PRO A 137 -18.14 -9.25 -29.71
N MET A 138 -19.46 -9.49 -29.74
CA MET A 138 -20.47 -8.52 -29.30
C MET A 138 -20.34 -8.23 -27.80
N LEU A 139 -20.06 -9.26 -26.98
CA LEU A 139 -19.84 -9.07 -25.54
C LEU A 139 -18.64 -8.15 -25.28
N ILE A 140 -17.53 -8.34 -25.99
CA ILE A 140 -16.36 -7.44 -25.87
C ILE A 140 -16.73 -6.00 -26.25
N PHE A 141 -17.48 -5.82 -27.33
CA PHE A 141 -17.94 -4.50 -27.75
C PHE A 141 -18.81 -3.84 -26.66
N LYS A 142 -19.82 -4.55 -26.14
CA LYS A 142 -20.70 -4.03 -25.08
C LYS A 142 -19.97 -3.77 -23.76
N LEU A 143 -18.99 -4.60 -23.39
CA LEU A 143 -18.16 -4.34 -22.20
C LEU A 143 -17.35 -3.04 -22.34
N LYS A 144 -16.83 -2.74 -23.55
CA LYS A 144 -16.16 -1.45 -23.83
C LYS A 144 -17.13 -0.26 -23.78
N GLU A 145 -18.38 -0.43 -24.23
CA GLU A 145 -19.40 0.60 -24.06
C GLU A 145 -19.70 0.87 -22.57
N ILE A 146 -19.78 -0.18 -21.76
CA ILE A 146 -19.99 -0.06 -20.30
C ILE A 146 -18.80 0.65 -19.61
N GLN A 147 -17.56 0.44 -20.07
CA GLN A 147 -16.41 1.21 -19.58
C GLN A 147 -16.54 2.71 -19.86
N SER A 148 -17.28 3.09 -20.90
CA SER A 148 -17.50 4.48 -21.30
C SER A 148 -18.83 5.05 -20.79
N ASP A 149 -19.61 4.26 -20.04
CA ASP A 149 -20.92 4.65 -19.53
C ASP A 149 -20.81 5.90 -18.63
N PRO A 150 -21.74 6.88 -18.74
CA PRO A 150 -21.65 8.15 -18.01
C PRO A 150 -21.54 8.01 -16.50
N ILE A 151 -22.07 6.93 -15.92
CA ILE A 151 -22.11 6.68 -14.49
C ILE A 151 -21.06 5.63 -14.11
N LEU A 152 -21.04 4.49 -14.81
CA LEU A 152 -20.21 3.33 -14.42
C LEU A 152 -18.73 3.47 -14.75
N LYS A 153 -18.34 4.35 -15.69
CA LYS A 153 -16.93 4.57 -16.04
C LYS A 153 -16.06 4.97 -14.84
N TYR A 154 -16.68 5.59 -13.83
CA TYR A 154 -16.04 6.03 -12.58
C TYR A 154 -16.01 4.95 -11.50
N THR A 155 -16.41 3.71 -11.79
CA THR A 155 -16.47 2.60 -10.82
C THR A 155 -15.57 1.46 -11.25
N SER A 156 -15.20 0.56 -10.34
CA SER A 156 -14.47 -0.67 -10.69
C SER A 156 -15.34 -1.71 -11.43
N PHE A 157 -16.65 -1.49 -11.51
CA PHE A 157 -17.65 -2.48 -11.94
C PHE A 157 -17.47 -3.03 -13.37
N PRO A 158 -17.16 -2.22 -14.41
CA PRO A 158 -16.94 -2.75 -15.76
C PRO A 158 -15.80 -3.79 -15.81
N ARG A 159 -14.73 -3.55 -15.03
CA ARG A 159 -13.58 -4.46 -14.90
C ARG A 159 -13.97 -5.72 -14.13
N TYR A 160 -14.77 -5.57 -13.08
CA TYR A 160 -15.27 -6.69 -12.28
C TYR A 160 -16.07 -7.67 -13.11
N ILE A 161 -17.07 -7.18 -13.86
CA ILE A 161 -17.87 -8.02 -14.76
C ILE A 161 -16.95 -8.73 -15.74
N THR A 162 -16.04 -8.00 -16.39
CA THR A 162 -15.14 -8.58 -17.39
C THR A 162 -14.26 -9.68 -16.82
N ALA A 163 -13.68 -9.46 -15.63
CA ALA A 163 -12.86 -10.44 -14.93
C ALA A 163 -13.65 -11.70 -14.53
N GLN A 164 -14.93 -11.56 -14.17
CA GLN A 164 -15.79 -12.70 -13.85
C GLN A 164 -16.22 -13.46 -15.08
N LEU A 165 -16.63 -12.79 -16.17
CA LEU A 165 -16.96 -13.48 -17.42
C LEU A 165 -15.77 -14.26 -17.97
N LEU A 166 -14.56 -13.70 -17.83
CA LEU A 166 -13.33 -14.40 -18.16
C LEU A 166 -13.09 -15.62 -17.24
N SER A 167 -13.30 -15.46 -15.93
CA SER A 167 -13.22 -16.56 -14.95
C SER A 167 -14.28 -17.64 -15.15
N ASP A 168 -15.43 -17.29 -15.70
CA ASP A 168 -16.55 -18.20 -15.99
C ASP A 168 -16.40 -18.91 -17.34
N TRP A 169 -15.22 -18.84 -17.96
CA TRP A 169 -14.90 -19.52 -19.21
C TRP A 169 -15.72 -19.05 -20.42
N VAL A 170 -16.41 -17.89 -20.34
CA VAL A 170 -17.27 -17.39 -21.43
C VAL A 170 -16.48 -17.22 -22.73
N PHE A 171 -15.24 -16.76 -22.64
CA PHE A 171 -14.38 -16.52 -23.81
C PHE A 171 -13.53 -17.73 -24.22
N SER A 172 -13.63 -18.87 -23.53
CA SER A 172 -12.78 -20.05 -23.75
C SER A 172 -12.90 -20.63 -25.17
N GLN A 173 -14.06 -20.49 -25.79
CA GLN A 173 -14.32 -20.94 -27.17
C GLN A 173 -13.62 -20.07 -28.23
N TYR A 174 -13.16 -18.86 -27.86
CA TYR A 174 -12.44 -17.97 -28.76
C TYR A 174 -11.30 -17.22 -28.06
N PRO A 175 -10.17 -17.90 -27.78
CA PRO A 175 -9.04 -17.34 -27.01
C PRO A 175 -8.44 -16.04 -27.55
N LYS A 176 -8.63 -15.74 -28.85
CA LYS A 176 -8.20 -14.46 -29.44
C LYS A 176 -8.81 -13.24 -28.75
N LEU A 177 -9.99 -13.39 -28.12
CA LEU A 177 -10.65 -12.32 -27.38
C LEU A 177 -10.09 -12.11 -25.96
N PHE A 178 -9.25 -13.02 -25.45
CA PHE A 178 -8.65 -12.85 -24.11
C PHE A 178 -7.87 -11.55 -24.01
N GLN A 179 -7.10 -11.18 -25.03
CA GLN A 179 -6.36 -9.93 -25.05
C GLN A 179 -7.28 -8.73 -24.88
N ASN A 180 -8.42 -8.70 -25.59
CA ASN A 180 -9.37 -7.60 -25.46
C ASN A 180 -10.07 -7.57 -24.10
N ALA A 181 -10.41 -8.72 -23.52
CA ALA A 181 -10.96 -8.77 -22.16
C ALA A 181 -9.94 -8.30 -21.12
N ILE A 182 -8.67 -8.68 -21.27
CA ILE A 182 -7.57 -8.29 -20.37
C ILE A 182 -7.26 -6.79 -20.50
N GLU A 183 -7.30 -6.23 -21.70
CA GLU A 183 -7.21 -4.79 -21.93
C GLU A 183 -8.27 -4.05 -21.10
N ILE A 184 -9.52 -4.50 -21.15
CA ILE A 184 -10.62 -3.91 -20.37
C ILE A 184 -10.35 -3.98 -18.86
N ILE A 185 -9.84 -5.13 -18.37
CA ILE A 185 -9.49 -5.34 -16.96
C ILE A 185 -8.37 -4.39 -16.51
N LEU A 186 -7.35 -4.20 -17.36
CA LEU A 186 -6.17 -3.39 -17.03
C LEU A 186 -6.35 -1.88 -17.27
N ASP A 187 -7.33 -1.48 -18.07
CA ASP A 187 -7.62 -0.10 -18.45
C ASP A 187 -8.45 0.67 -17.40
N GLY A 188 -8.13 0.55 -16.11
CA GLY A 188 -8.54 1.62 -15.22
C GLY A 188 -8.55 1.36 -13.73
N ILE A 189 -9.53 1.95 -13.06
CA ILE A 189 -9.37 2.33 -11.65
C ILE A 189 -9.29 1.11 -10.72
N ASN A 190 -8.25 1.10 -9.88
CA ASN A 190 -8.11 0.24 -8.70
C ASN A 190 -8.18 -1.27 -9.03
N ILE A 191 -7.35 -1.73 -9.99
CA ILE A 191 -7.34 -3.10 -10.52
C ILE A 191 -7.16 -4.15 -9.40
N GLY A 192 -6.44 -3.79 -8.33
CA GLY A 192 -6.22 -4.65 -7.18
C GLY A 192 -7.47 -4.92 -6.31
N ALA A 193 -8.56 -4.15 -6.46
CA ALA A 193 -9.81 -4.30 -5.69
C ALA A 193 -10.91 -5.05 -6.45
N VAL A 194 -10.64 -5.48 -7.69
CA VAL A 194 -11.66 -5.92 -8.63
C VAL A 194 -12.29 -7.27 -8.23
N LEU A 195 -11.78 -8.06 -7.27
CA LEU A 195 -12.45 -9.30 -6.85
C LEU A 195 -12.70 -9.40 -5.32
N SER A 196 -13.69 -8.68 -4.78
CA SER A 196 -14.53 -9.23 -3.69
C SER A 196 -15.78 -8.40 -3.40
N GLU A 197 -16.93 -9.08 -3.35
CA GLU A 197 -18.10 -8.63 -2.61
C GLU A 197 -17.78 -8.67 -1.10
N GLY A 198 -17.91 -7.52 -0.40
CA GLY A 198 -17.98 -7.49 1.06
C GLY A 198 -16.94 -6.60 1.76
N TYR A 199 -17.48 -5.61 2.47
CA TYR A 199 -16.82 -4.51 3.19
C TYR A 199 -15.77 -4.86 4.28
N ARG A 200 -15.35 -6.12 4.45
CA ARG A 200 -14.35 -6.53 5.48
C ARG A 200 -13.45 -7.72 5.13
N ALA A 201 -13.43 -8.21 3.89
CA ALA A 201 -12.56 -9.33 3.53
C ALA A 201 -11.12 -8.85 3.18
N LYS A 202 -10.13 -9.71 3.44
CA LYS A 202 -8.77 -9.60 2.85
C LYS A 202 -8.89 -9.12 1.41
N LYS A 203 -8.14 -8.08 1.01
CA LYS A 203 -8.09 -7.61 -0.39
C LYS A 203 -7.76 -8.79 -1.29
N ASN A 204 -8.78 -9.33 -1.96
CA ASN A 204 -8.66 -10.47 -2.86
C ASN A 204 -8.46 -9.91 -4.28
N THR A 205 -7.30 -10.23 -4.83
CA THR A 205 -6.86 -9.78 -6.16
C THR A 205 -7.50 -10.61 -7.26
N ILE A 206 -7.47 -10.12 -8.51
CA ILE A 206 -7.86 -10.89 -9.70
C ILE A 206 -7.08 -12.21 -9.77
N VAL A 207 -7.77 -13.35 -9.69
CA VAL A 207 -7.23 -14.70 -9.90
C VAL A 207 -8.04 -15.37 -10.99
N LEU A 208 -7.40 -15.68 -12.12
CA LEU A 208 -8.04 -16.35 -13.24
C LEU A 208 -7.80 -17.87 -13.18
N PRO A 209 -8.80 -18.71 -13.52
CA PRO A 209 -8.61 -20.14 -13.69
C PRO A 209 -7.58 -20.48 -14.78
N ILE A 210 -7.09 -21.72 -14.74
CA ILE A 210 -6.23 -22.27 -15.80
C ILE A 210 -6.97 -22.16 -17.15
N ASN A 211 -6.26 -21.82 -18.23
CA ASN A 211 -6.79 -21.64 -19.59
C ASN A 211 -7.77 -20.46 -19.79
N CYS A 212 -7.94 -19.56 -18.82
CA CYS A 212 -8.80 -18.38 -18.93
C CYS A 212 -8.01 -17.08 -19.16
N GLY A 213 -6.93 -17.09 -19.94
CA GLY A 213 -6.14 -15.88 -20.22
C GLY A 213 -5.13 -15.50 -19.12
N LYS A 214 -4.80 -16.44 -18.24
CA LYS A 214 -3.96 -16.22 -17.06
C LYS A 214 -2.52 -15.77 -17.41
N GLN A 215 -1.90 -16.43 -18.40
CA GLN A 215 -0.56 -16.06 -18.87
C GLN A 215 -0.57 -14.71 -19.59
N GLU A 216 -1.62 -14.45 -20.37
CA GLU A 216 -1.83 -13.20 -21.09
C GLU A 216 -1.98 -12.03 -20.11
N LEU A 217 -2.70 -12.21 -19.01
CA LEU A 217 -2.85 -11.21 -17.95
C LEU A 217 -1.49 -10.87 -17.32
N VAL A 218 -0.69 -11.89 -17.01
CA VAL A 218 0.64 -11.74 -16.41
C VAL A 218 1.60 -11.04 -17.38
N ASN A 219 1.61 -11.43 -18.65
CA ASN A 219 2.42 -10.80 -19.70
C ASN A 219 2.06 -9.31 -19.86
N GLN A 220 0.77 -8.97 -19.83
CA GLN A 220 0.33 -7.58 -19.92
C GLN A 220 0.67 -6.77 -18.67
N CYS A 221 0.57 -7.37 -17.47
CA CYS A 221 1.03 -6.73 -16.23
C CYS A 221 2.54 -6.46 -16.27
N MET A 222 3.34 -7.42 -16.76
CA MET A 222 4.79 -7.26 -16.95
C MET A 222 5.11 -6.16 -17.98
N ALA A 223 4.37 -6.10 -19.09
CA ALA A 223 4.48 -5.04 -20.08
C ALA A 223 4.16 -3.65 -19.49
N CYS A 224 3.18 -3.56 -18.59
CA CYS A 224 2.88 -2.34 -17.86
C CYS A 224 3.99 -1.97 -16.86
N LEU A 225 4.54 -2.94 -16.12
CA LEU A 225 5.65 -2.70 -15.18
C LEU A 225 6.90 -2.17 -15.89
N LYS A 226 7.20 -2.65 -17.10
CA LYS A 226 8.31 -2.17 -17.94
C LYS A 226 8.21 -0.67 -18.28
N LYS A 227 7.02 -0.07 -18.19
CA LYS A 227 6.81 1.38 -18.36
C LYS A 227 7.12 2.21 -17.11
N PHE A 228 7.56 1.58 -16.02
CA PHE A 228 7.83 2.21 -14.72
C PHE A 228 6.65 3.06 -14.20
N PRO A 229 5.48 2.44 -13.97
CA PRO A 229 4.33 3.17 -13.44
C PRO A 229 4.58 3.68 -12.02
N THR A 230 3.69 4.54 -11.53
CA THR A 230 3.69 4.99 -10.12
C THR A 230 3.77 3.81 -9.15
N GLU A 231 4.49 3.95 -8.04
CA GLU A 231 4.74 2.82 -7.13
C GLU A 231 3.47 2.11 -6.64
N ASP A 232 2.39 2.85 -6.37
CA ASP A 232 1.12 2.27 -5.97
C ASP A 232 0.51 1.39 -7.07
N TYR A 233 0.56 1.85 -8.33
CA TYR A 233 0.09 1.09 -9.48
C TYR A 233 0.99 -0.13 -9.74
N ALA A 234 2.31 0.02 -9.61
CA ALA A 234 3.24 -1.09 -9.70
C ALA A 234 2.92 -2.19 -8.67
N LYS A 235 2.59 -1.82 -7.43
CA LYS A 235 2.18 -2.78 -6.38
C LYS A 235 0.90 -3.52 -6.73
N GLU A 236 -0.10 -2.86 -7.32
CA GLU A 236 -1.32 -3.51 -7.79
C GLU A 236 -1.02 -4.55 -8.88
N LEU A 237 -0.22 -4.18 -9.88
CA LEU A 237 0.21 -5.09 -10.94
C LEU A 237 1.00 -6.29 -10.39
N ILE A 238 1.94 -6.05 -9.46
CA ILE A 238 2.72 -7.10 -8.80
C ILE A 238 1.81 -8.03 -8.01
N ASN A 239 0.83 -7.51 -7.29
CA ASN A 239 -0.14 -8.33 -6.57
C ASN A 239 -0.92 -9.22 -7.54
N ILE A 240 -1.32 -8.72 -8.71
CA ILE A 240 -2.01 -9.55 -9.73
C ILE A 240 -1.10 -10.67 -10.21
N ILE A 241 0.15 -10.37 -10.54
CA ILE A 241 1.12 -11.37 -11.00
C ILE A 241 1.34 -12.45 -9.93
N VAL A 242 1.59 -12.04 -8.68
CA VAL A 242 1.84 -12.97 -7.56
C VAL A 242 0.63 -13.87 -7.30
N ASN A 243 -0.59 -13.31 -7.28
CA ASN A 243 -1.79 -14.10 -6.99
C ASN A 243 -2.16 -15.08 -8.11
N ASN A 244 -1.72 -14.83 -9.34
CA ASN A 244 -1.88 -15.77 -10.44
C ASN A 244 -0.75 -16.82 -10.46
N ASN A 245 0.31 -16.76 -9.64
CA ASN A 245 1.34 -17.82 -9.56
C ASN A 245 1.98 -18.24 -10.91
N GLU A 246 2.01 -17.37 -11.92
CA GLU A 246 2.71 -17.65 -13.18
C GLU A 246 4.17 -17.22 -13.09
N SER A 247 5.07 -17.98 -13.70
CA SER A 247 6.50 -17.68 -13.65
C SER A 247 6.86 -16.53 -14.60
N CYS A 248 7.21 -15.38 -14.03
CA CYS A 248 7.75 -14.23 -14.75
C CYS A 248 9.28 -14.09 -14.59
N VAL A 249 9.96 -15.08 -14.00
CA VAL A 249 11.39 -15.00 -13.65
C VAL A 249 12.27 -14.77 -14.89
N LYS A 250 12.03 -15.53 -15.97
CA LYS A 250 12.82 -15.42 -17.20
C LYS A 250 12.66 -14.04 -17.85
N GLU A 251 11.42 -13.59 -18.04
CA GLU A 251 11.12 -12.28 -18.62
C GLU A 251 11.69 -11.13 -17.76
N TRP A 252 11.58 -11.24 -16.43
CA TRP A 252 12.14 -10.25 -15.51
C TRP A 252 13.66 -10.16 -15.65
N LYS A 253 14.37 -11.30 -15.75
CA LYS A 253 15.83 -11.38 -15.93
C LYS A 253 16.27 -10.76 -17.24
N GLU A 254 15.66 -11.18 -18.35
CA GLU A 254 16.00 -10.68 -19.70
C GLU A 254 15.84 -9.16 -19.80
N TYR A 255 14.80 -8.60 -19.17
CA TYR A 255 14.64 -7.14 -19.13
C TYR A 255 15.64 -6.46 -18.17
N CYS A 256 15.94 -7.09 -17.03
CA CYS A 256 16.86 -6.57 -16.01
C CYS A 256 18.25 -6.26 -16.59
N LEU A 257 18.78 -7.13 -17.46
CA LEU A 257 20.10 -6.96 -18.10
C LEU A 257 20.21 -5.73 -19.00
N ASN A 258 19.08 -5.11 -19.39
CA ASN A 258 19.04 -3.91 -20.22
C ASN A 258 18.90 -2.61 -19.41
N LEU A 259 18.97 -2.69 -18.07
CA LEU A 259 18.77 -1.56 -17.17
C LEU A 259 20.04 -1.22 -16.40
N SER A 260 20.18 0.05 -16.01
CA SER A 260 21.26 0.54 -15.15
C SER A 260 20.75 1.64 -14.20
N GLY A 261 21.53 1.96 -13.17
CA GLY A 261 21.26 3.06 -12.24
C GLY A 261 19.94 2.94 -11.47
N GLU A 262 19.18 4.04 -11.40
CA GLU A 262 17.93 4.10 -10.64
C GLU A 262 16.84 3.18 -11.20
N LYS A 263 16.76 3.04 -12.53
CA LYS A 263 15.80 2.13 -13.17
C LYS A 263 16.06 0.68 -12.79
N LEU A 264 17.34 0.27 -12.74
CA LEU A 264 17.71 -1.05 -12.26
C LEU A 264 17.33 -1.24 -10.79
N THR A 265 17.59 -0.24 -9.94
CA THR A 265 17.21 -0.27 -8.51
C THR A 265 15.70 -0.40 -8.34
N GLN A 266 14.90 0.31 -9.14
CA GLN A 266 13.45 0.19 -9.14
C GLN A 266 12.98 -1.18 -9.64
N TRP A 267 13.64 -1.75 -10.67
CA TRP A 267 13.34 -3.09 -11.16
C TRP A 267 13.67 -4.18 -10.13
N PHE A 268 14.75 -4.02 -9.35
CA PHE A 268 15.06 -4.85 -8.17
C PHE A 268 13.96 -4.77 -7.12
N LYS A 269 13.41 -3.59 -6.87
CA LYS A 269 12.27 -3.43 -5.95
C LYS A 269 11.04 -4.20 -6.45
N TYR A 270 10.79 -4.25 -7.76
CA TYR A 270 9.75 -5.11 -8.33
C TYR A 270 10.09 -6.59 -8.15
N GLY A 271 11.32 -7.00 -8.44
CA GLY A 271 11.80 -8.37 -8.23
C GLY A 271 11.70 -8.83 -6.77
N TYR A 272 11.94 -7.92 -5.82
CA TYR A 272 11.75 -8.17 -4.40
C TYR A 272 10.28 -8.46 -4.07
N ASN A 273 9.37 -7.59 -4.51
CA ASN A 273 7.94 -7.73 -4.25
C ASN A 273 7.32 -8.93 -5.00
N LEU A 274 7.86 -9.31 -6.16
CA LEU A 274 7.49 -10.51 -6.92
C LEU A 274 8.05 -11.81 -6.31
N GLY A 275 8.96 -11.74 -5.34
CA GLY A 275 9.64 -12.91 -4.78
C GLY A 275 10.61 -13.58 -5.78
N ILE A 276 11.18 -12.81 -6.70
CA ILE A 276 12.15 -13.29 -7.70
C ILE A 276 13.57 -13.27 -7.13
N LEU A 277 13.93 -12.23 -6.38
CA LEU A 277 15.31 -12.06 -5.87
C LEU A 277 15.76 -13.22 -4.97
N CYS A 278 14.86 -13.84 -4.20
CA CYS A 278 15.17 -15.00 -3.37
C CYS A 278 15.44 -16.30 -4.17
N LYS A 279 15.12 -16.31 -5.47
CA LYS A 279 15.29 -17.46 -6.37
C LYS A 279 16.50 -17.35 -7.30
N LEU A 280 17.21 -16.21 -7.26
CA LEU A 280 18.39 -15.99 -8.09
C LEU A 280 19.58 -16.80 -7.55
N SER A 281 20.36 -17.39 -8.46
CA SER A 281 21.66 -17.95 -8.14
C SER A 281 22.70 -16.85 -7.97
N TYR A 282 23.82 -17.14 -7.28
CA TYR A 282 24.87 -16.15 -7.08
C TYR A 282 25.51 -15.65 -8.37
N ASN A 283 25.69 -16.54 -9.36
CA ASN A 283 26.22 -16.15 -10.67
C ASN A 283 25.27 -15.17 -11.38
N GLU A 284 23.96 -15.38 -11.30
CA GLU A 284 22.97 -14.47 -11.88
C GLU A 284 22.99 -13.10 -11.19
N ILE A 285 23.18 -13.06 -9.87
CA ILE A 285 23.31 -11.79 -9.15
C ILE A 285 24.61 -11.08 -9.57
N ASP A 286 25.72 -11.81 -9.67
CA ASP A 286 27.02 -11.28 -10.11
C ASP A 286 26.93 -10.69 -11.53
N GLU A 287 26.29 -11.39 -12.48
CA GLU A 287 26.05 -10.89 -13.84
C GLU A 287 25.24 -9.59 -13.86
N ILE A 288 24.13 -9.54 -13.12
CA ILE A 288 23.26 -8.35 -13.09
C ILE A 288 23.96 -7.16 -12.44
N LEU A 289 24.69 -7.38 -11.34
CA LEU A 289 25.40 -6.31 -10.64
C LEU A 289 26.63 -5.81 -11.41
N ALA A 290 27.27 -6.66 -12.22
CA ALA A 290 28.42 -6.28 -13.03
C ALA A 290 28.08 -5.28 -14.15
N ILE A 291 26.83 -5.29 -14.64
CA ILE A 291 26.36 -4.38 -15.69
C ILE A 291 26.13 -2.97 -15.15
N ASP A 292 25.90 -2.82 -13.85
CA ASP A 292 25.59 -1.51 -13.29
C ASP A 292 26.85 -0.73 -12.93
N SER A 293 26.99 0.45 -13.53
CA SER A 293 28.01 1.43 -13.14
C SER A 293 27.72 2.05 -11.78
N ASN A 294 26.47 2.01 -11.31
CA ASN A 294 26.07 2.54 -10.02
C ASN A 294 26.24 1.51 -8.89
N LYS A 295 27.19 1.79 -7.99
CA LYS A 295 27.51 0.98 -6.80
C LYS A 295 26.61 1.30 -5.58
N ASP A 296 25.35 1.67 -5.79
CA ASP A 296 24.41 1.94 -4.70
C ASP A 296 24.12 0.66 -3.86
N CYS A 297 24.17 0.81 -2.54
CA CYS A 297 23.87 -0.24 -1.57
C CYS A 297 22.38 -0.63 -1.54
N LYS A 298 21.46 0.20 -2.07
CA LYS A 298 20.01 -0.11 -2.10
C LYS A 298 19.68 -1.48 -2.69
N LYS A 299 20.38 -1.89 -3.75
CA LYS A 299 20.20 -3.23 -4.35
C LYS A 299 20.64 -4.35 -3.42
N LEU A 300 21.75 -4.14 -2.69
CA LEU A 300 22.21 -5.08 -1.67
C LEU A 300 21.20 -5.21 -0.52
N ILE A 301 20.61 -4.09 -0.08
CA ILE A 301 19.54 -4.10 0.94
C ILE A 301 18.33 -4.91 0.46
N LEU A 302 17.92 -4.76 -0.80
CA LEU A 302 16.83 -5.55 -1.39
C LEU A 302 17.17 -7.05 -1.43
N LEU A 303 18.42 -7.42 -1.74
CA LEU A 303 18.89 -8.81 -1.68
C LEU A 303 18.88 -9.37 -0.24
N ILE A 304 19.36 -8.60 0.74
CA ILE A 304 19.30 -8.96 2.17
C ILE A 304 17.87 -9.24 2.59
N ASN A 305 16.96 -8.31 2.29
CA ASN A 305 15.54 -8.44 2.60
C ASN A 305 14.88 -9.62 1.87
N SER A 306 15.50 -10.13 0.81
CA SER A 306 15.11 -11.32 0.03
C SER A 306 15.76 -12.62 0.51
N ASN A 307 16.36 -12.64 1.70
CA ASN A 307 17.05 -13.82 2.25
C ASN A 307 18.31 -14.24 1.46
N GLN A 308 18.96 -13.30 0.76
CA GLN A 308 20.22 -13.52 0.03
C GLN A 308 21.42 -12.96 0.79
N PHE A 309 21.42 -12.99 2.12
CA PHE A 309 22.50 -12.40 2.91
C PHE A 309 23.85 -13.13 2.71
N ASN A 310 23.83 -14.45 2.57
CA ASN A 310 25.03 -15.26 2.36
C ASN A 310 25.78 -14.88 1.08
N TYR A 311 25.07 -14.39 0.05
CA TYR A 311 25.70 -13.82 -1.13
C TYR A 311 26.63 -12.66 -0.74
N ILE A 312 26.15 -11.72 0.08
CA ILE A 312 26.97 -10.57 0.50
C ILE A 312 28.13 -11.04 1.40
N ASN A 313 27.87 -11.97 2.32
CA ASN A 313 28.90 -12.42 3.26
C ASN A 313 30.08 -13.12 2.57
N THR A 314 29.88 -13.68 1.38
CA THR A 314 30.92 -14.37 0.60
C THR A 314 31.64 -13.47 -0.40
N ARG A 315 31.24 -12.19 -0.53
CA ARG A 315 31.87 -11.21 -1.43
C ARG A 315 32.41 -10.01 -0.64
N PRO A 316 33.72 -9.97 -0.32
CA PRO A 316 34.30 -8.93 0.51
C PRO A 316 34.01 -7.50 0.04
N GLN A 317 33.98 -7.26 -1.28
CA GLN A 317 33.67 -5.95 -1.86
C GLN A 317 32.26 -5.43 -1.49
N TYR A 318 31.25 -6.32 -1.49
CA TYR A 318 29.87 -5.94 -1.17
C TYR A 318 29.65 -5.85 0.34
N LYS A 319 30.35 -6.68 1.11
CA LYS A 319 30.37 -6.60 2.57
C LYS A 319 30.99 -5.30 3.06
N GLN A 320 32.10 -4.87 2.46
CA GLN A 320 32.73 -3.59 2.73
C GLN A 320 31.79 -2.41 2.39
N LEU A 321 31.17 -2.44 1.21
CA LEU A 321 30.17 -1.44 0.83
C LEU A 321 28.96 -1.40 1.81
N LEU A 322 28.52 -2.57 2.28
CA LEU A 322 27.46 -2.67 3.28
C LEU A 322 27.89 -2.04 4.62
N LEU A 323 29.11 -2.33 5.08
CA LEU A 323 29.66 -1.76 6.31
C LEU A 323 29.70 -0.23 6.25
N GLU A 324 30.22 0.33 5.17
CA GLU A 324 30.28 1.79 4.97
C GLU A 324 28.88 2.42 5.04
N ASN A 325 27.88 1.77 4.45
CA ASN A 325 26.50 2.25 4.51
C ASN A 325 25.85 2.05 5.90
N ILE A 326 26.22 1.00 6.64
CA ILE A 326 25.84 0.84 8.05
C ILE A 326 26.43 1.98 8.89
N LEU A 327 27.74 2.22 8.80
CA LEU A 327 28.43 3.26 9.57
C LEU A 327 27.96 4.68 9.21
N ASN A 328 27.49 4.89 7.97
CA ASN A 328 26.85 6.14 7.57
C ASN A 328 25.35 6.22 7.92
N GLY A 329 24.78 5.17 8.52
CA GLY A 329 23.39 5.13 8.93
C GLY A 329 22.38 5.15 7.77
N ASN A 330 22.78 4.65 6.60
CA ASN A 330 22.00 4.62 5.34
C ASN A 330 21.19 3.33 5.18
N VAL A 331 21.26 2.43 6.15
CA VAL A 331 20.74 1.06 6.03
C VAL A 331 19.75 0.79 7.16
N PHE A 332 18.67 0.10 6.80
CA PHE A 332 17.75 -0.49 7.76
C PHE A 332 17.39 -1.91 7.30
N PHE A 333 17.69 -2.90 8.14
CA PHE A 333 17.34 -4.30 7.93
C PHE A 333 16.09 -4.68 8.72
N ILE A 334 15.23 -5.47 8.09
CA ILE A 334 14.13 -6.17 8.77
C ILE A 334 14.64 -7.57 9.10
N ASP A 335 14.72 -7.90 10.40
CA ASP A 335 15.11 -9.23 10.85
C ASP A 335 14.02 -10.24 10.47
N ARG A 336 14.26 -11.08 9.46
CA ARG A 336 13.29 -12.09 9.00
C ARG A 336 13.69 -13.52 9.35
N ARG A 337 14.97 -13.76 9.63
CA ARG A 337 15.57 -15.05 10.03
C ARG A 337 16.85 -14.76 10.81
N GLY A 338 17.11 -15.55 11.86
CA GLY A 338 18.25 -15.40 12.78
C GLY A 338 19.62 -15.55 12.11
N ASN A 339 20.00 -14.56 11.30
CA ASN A 339 21.30 -14.50 10.66
C ASN A 339 22.39 -14.25 11.71
N ASN A 340 23.42 -15.10 11.72
CA ASN A 340 24.52 -15.03 12.68
C ASN A 340 25.80 -14.41 12.12
N SER A 341 25.75 -13.77 10.94
CA SER A 341 26.93 -13.08 10.38
C SER A 341 27.42 -11.94 11.29
N PRO A 342 28.75 -11.77 11.49
CA PRO A 342 29.33 -10.68 12.27
C PRO A 342 28.79 -9.30 11.91
N ILE A 343 28.75 -8.94 10.62
CA ILE A 343 28.31 -7.61 10.17
C ILE A 343 26.84 -7.34 10.49
N TYR A 344 26.02 -8.39 10.53
CA TYR A 344 24.63 -8.26 10.94
C TYR A 344 24.49 -8.06 12.45
N GLN A 345 25.31 -8.73 13.25
CA GLN A 345 25.37 -8.51 14.70
C GLN A 345 25.86 -7.10 15.04
N LEU A 346 26.86 -6.59 14.30
CA LEU A 346 27.30 -5.20 14.43
C LEU A 346 26.18 -4.21 14.08
N TYR A 347 25.44 -4.44 12.99
CA TYR A 347 24.27 -3.62 12.68
C TYR A 347 23.25 -3.63 13.82
N LYS A 348 22.91 -4.79 14.36
CA LYS A 348 21.94 -4.92 15.46
C LYS A 348 22.38 -4.11 16.68
N LEU A 349 23.66 -4.23 17.04
CA LEU A 349 24.28 -3.49 18.12
C LEU A 349 24.13 -1.97 17.94
N LEU A 350 24.43 -1.46 16.74
CA LEU A 350 24.46 -0.02 16.44
C LEU A 350 23.12 0.56 15.96
N CYS A 351 22.08 -0.27 15.79
CA CYS A 351 20.79 0.15 15.23
C CYS A 351 20.05 1.11 16.19
N ILE A 352 19.96 2.38 15.80
CA ILE A 352 19.34 3.46 16.59
C ILE A 352 17.87 3.16 16.92
N GLN A 353 17.11 2.56 16.01
CA GLN A 353 15.70 2.26 16.25
C GLN A 353 15.49 1.21 17.35
N TYR A 354 16.37 0.20 17.43
CA TYR A 354 16.29 -0.82 18.48
C TYR A 354 16.75 -0.27 19.83
N ASN A 355 17.87 0.44 19.85
CA ASN A 355 18.44 1.04 21.05
C ASN A 355 17.54 2.16 21.62
N GLY A 356 16.87 2.92 20.75
CA GLY A 356 15.94 3.98 21.15
C GLY A 356 14.76 3.49 22.00
N ARG A 357 14.30 2.25 21.78
CA ARG A 357 13.22 1.64 22.57
C ARG A 357 13.55 1.51 24.04
N LEU A 358 14.83 1.47 24.42
CA LEU A 358 15.25 1.50 25.82
C LEU A 358 14.67 2.70 26.57
N TYR A 359 14.42 3.83 25.91
CA TYR A 359 13.83 5.02 26.54
C TYR A 359 12.31 5.11 26.40
N GLN A 360 11.72 4.48 25.38
CA GLN A 360 10.29 4.62 25.04
C GLN A 360 9.44 3.60 25.77
N ASP A 361 9.94 2.38 25.95
CA ASP A 361 9.13 1.27 26.40
C ASP A 361 9.34 1.00 27.89
N THR A 362 8.35 1.41 28.69
CA THR A 362 8.35 1.23 30.14
C THR A 362 7.87 -0.16 30.57
N LEU A 363 7.47 -1.02 29.63
CA LEU A 363 6.89 -2.34 29.92
C LEU A 363 7.97 -3.40 30.18
N TYR A 364 9.21 -3.18 29.78
CA TYR A 364 10.31 -4.12 30.02
C TYR A 364 10.80 -4.10 31.47
N ASP A 365 11.11 -5.28 32.02
CA ASP A 365 11.80 -5.42 33.30
C ASP A 365 13.17 -4.73 33.23
N VAL A 366 13.39 -3.76 34.11
CA VAL A 366 14.61 -2.97 34.16
C VAL A 366 15.84 -3.80 34.55
N ASN A 367 15.63 -4.94 35.22
CA ASN A 367 16.68 -5.88 35.60
C ASN A 367 17.05 -6.86 34.49
N MET A 368 16.26 -6.92 33.42
CA MET A 368 16.54 -7.78 32.27
C MET A 368 17.92 -7.44 31.68
N PRO A 369 18.77 -8.45 31.39
CA PRO A 369 20.00 -8.24 30.64
C PRO A 369 19.73 -7.62 29.26
N TYR A 370 20.62 -6.73 28.83
CA TYR A 370 20.48 -6.06 27.54
C TYR A 370 20.47 -7.02 26.35
N GLU A 371 21.18 -8.14 26.43
CA GLU A 371 21.10 -9.18 25.41
C GLU A 371 19.69 -9.76 25.27
N SER A 372 19.01 -10.05 26.39
CA SER A 372 17.64 -10.60 26.42
C SER A 372 16.60 -9.64 25.82
N PHE A 373 16.81 -8.33 25.96
CA PHE A 373 15.97 -7.30 25.34
C PHE A 373 15.87 -7.44 23.81
N PHE A 374 16.95 -7.88 23.14
CA PHE A 374 16.92 -8.15 21.69
C PHE A 374 16.22 -9.45 21.31
N TYR A 375 16.10 -10.42 22.22
CA TYR A 375 15.31 -11.63 21.99
C TYR A 375 13.81 -11.33 22.15
N ASP A 376 13.43 -10.55 23.17
CA ASP A 376 12.04 -10.20 23.45
C ASP A 376 11.43 -9.24 22.40
N GLN A 377 12.24 -8.35 21.82
CA GLN A 377 11.79 -7.56 20.65
C GLN A 377 11.37 -8.40 19.43
N ARG A 378 11.63 -9.72 19.43
CA ARG A 378 11.19 -10.67 18.40
C ARG A 378 9.80 -11.27 18.63
N ILE A 379 9.08 -10.93 19.72
CA ILE A 379 7.72 -11.45 19.98
C ILE A 379 6.67 -11.08 18.90
N ILE A 380 7.04 -10.34 17.84
CA ILE A 380 6.18 -10.18 16.65
C ILE A 380 6.45 -11.22 15.54
N MET A 381 7.53 -12.02 15.57
CA MET A 381 7.75 -13.09 14.59
C MET A 381 8.50 -14.30 15.19
N ASN A 382 7.76 -15.41 15.37
CA ASN A 382 8.22 -16.73 15.82
C ASN A 382 9.59 -17.13 15.27
N LEU A 383 10.56 -17.36 16.17
CA LEU A 383 11.72 -18.21 15.94
C LEU A 383 12.00 -18.98 17.23
N ASP A 384 12.08 -20.31 17.10
CA ASP A 384 12.35 -21.25 18.17
C ASP A 384 13.70 -20.98 18.86
N GLU A 385 13.75 -21.23 20.16
CA GLU A 385 14.83 -20.83 21.08
C GLU A 385 16.13 -21.66 20.95
N GLU A 386 16.20 -22.65 20.04
CA GLU A 386 17.23 -23.70 20.15
C GLU A 386 18.47 -23.56 19.23
N GLU A 387 18.54 -22.67 18.23
CA GLU A 387 19.60 -22.77 17.19
C GLU A 387 20.84 -21.86 17.33
N ASN A 388 20.95 -20.95 18.30
CA ASN A 388 22.00 -19.90 18.25
C ASN A 388 23.10 -20.00 19.32
N GLN A 389 23.73 -21.17 19.43
CA GLN A 389 25.08 -21.34 20.00
C GLN A 389 26.10 -21.85 18.98
N ASN A 390 25.82 -21.72 17.68
CA ASN A 390 26.77 -22.11 16.63
C ASN A 390 27.83 -21.01 16.42
N ASP A 391 29.10 -21.42 16.30
CA ASP A 391 30.25 -20.56 16.05
C ASP A 391 29.98 -19.54 14.93
N ILE A 392 30.25 -18.26 15.23
CA ILE A 392 30.11 -17.19 14.24
C ILE A 392 31.18 -17.42 13.15
N PRO A 393 30.78 -17.72 11.90
CA PRO A 393 31.74 -18.10 10.87
C PRO A 393 32.61 -16.90 10.48
N ILE A 394 33.93 -17.04 10.64
CA ILE A 394 34.92 -16.08 10.15
C ILE A 394 35.18 -16.41 8.68
N VAL A 395 34.77 -15.51 7.78
CA VAL A 395 34.92 -15.69 6.34
C VAL A 395 36.04 -14.80 5.78
N ASP A 396 36.27 -13.64 6.39
CA ASP A 396 37.26 -12.66 5.94
C ASP A 396 37.84 -11.80 7.10
N PRO A 397 38.91 -11.01 6.86
CA PRO A 397 39.52 -10.18 7.90
C PRO A 397 38.60 -9.10 8.48
N LEU A 398 37.51 -8.74 7.79
CA LEU A 398 36.53 -7.80 8.34
C LEU A 398 35.69 -8.48 9.43
N ASP A 399 35.37 -9.77 9.29
CA ASP A 399 34.72 -10.53 10.36
C ASP A 399 35.53 -10.55 11.65
N GLU A 400 36.85 -10.74 11.55
CA GLU A 400 37.74 -10.74 12.72
C GLU A 400 37.68 -9.41 13.48
N LYS A 401 37.71 -8.29 12.75
CA LYS A 401 37.57 -6.95 13.31
C LYS A 401 36.23 -6.78 14.04
N ILE A 402 35.14 -7.24 13.41
CA ILE A 402 33.79 -7.11 13.97
C ILE A 402 33.63 -8.00 15.20
N ILE A 403 34.11 -9.23 15.17
CA ILE A 403 34.09 -10.17 16.30
C ILE A 403 34.88 -9.61 17.47
N ASN A 404 36.02 -8.96 17.24
CA ASN A 404 36.78 -8.28 18.29
C ASN A 404 35.94 -7.19 18.98
N ILE A 405 35.22 -6.35 18.22
CA ILE A 405 34.31 -5.34 18.80
C ILE A 405 33.22 -6.01 19.65
N LEU A 406 32.56 -7.03 19.10
CA LEU A 406 31.50 -7.76 19.81
C LEU A 406 32.04 -8.43 21.08
N GLY A 407 33.25 -8.98 21.04
CA GLY A 407 33.95 -9.57 22.18
C GLY A 407 34.24 -8.53 23.28
N ASN A 408 34.77 -7.37 22.91
CA ASN A 408 35.06 -6.28 23.85
C ASN A 408 33.78 -5.69 24.47
N CYS A 409 32.67 -5.71 23.73
CA CYS A 409 31.36 -5.25 24.21
C CYS A 409 30.60 -6.31 25.02
N LYS A 410 31.05 -7.57 25.07
CA LYS A 410 30.31 -8.67 25.72
C LYS A 410 29.96 -8.38 27.18
N SER A 411 30.87 -7.74 27.90
CA SER A 411 30.67 -7.38 29.31
C SER A 411 29.49 -6.44 29.55
N VAL A 412 29.15 -5.56 28.59
CA VAL A 412 28.06 -4.60 28.73
C VAL A 412 26.70 -5.19 28.32
N PHE A 413 26.69 -6.30 27.58
CA PHE A 413 25.45 -6.95 27.15
C PHE A 413 24.76 -7.72 28.27
N SER A 414 25.54 -8.22 29.24
CA SER A 414 25.00 -8.82 30.46
C SER A 414 24.55 -7.78 31.49
N MET A 415 24.76 -6.48 31.24
CA MET A 415 24.28 -5.43 32.13
C MET A 415 22.75 -5.27 32.02
N PRO A 416 22.06 -4.99 33.14
CA PRO A 416 20.64 -4.69 33.13
C PRO A 416 20.27 -3.46 32.28
N ILE A 417 19.08 -3.46 31.69
CA ILE A 417 18.49 -2.31 30.97
C ILE A 417 18.56 -1.02 31.82
N GLU A 418 18.40 -1.10 33.14
CA GLU A 418 18.52 0.06 34.04
C GLU A 418 19.87 0.77 33.91
N GLN A 419 20.97 0.02 33.79
CA GLN A 419 22.30 0.60 33.64
C GLN A 419 22.43 1.36 32.32
N TRP A 420 21.84 0.84 31.25
CA TRP A 420 21.77 1.54 29.96
C TRP A 420 20.92 2.82 30.03
N ARG A 421 19.91 2.87 30.91
CA ARG A 421 19.07 4.07 31.10
C ARG A 421 19.72 5.14 31.97
N THR A 422 20.65 4.78 32.85
CA THR A 422 21.15 5.64 33.94
C THR A 422 22.66 5.90 33.89
N SER A 423 23.42 5.15 33.10
CA SER A 423 24.87 5.28 32.99
C SER A 423 25.33 5.40 31.53
N ILE A 424 26.31 6.27 31.29
CA ILE A 424 26.95 6.38 29.96
C ILE A 424 27.88 5.21 29.64
N LEU A 425 28.39 4.51 30.66
CA LEU A 425 29.40 3.47 30.50
C LEU A 425 29.09 2.44 29.39
N PRO A 426 27.91 1.77 29.36
CA PRO A 426 27.64 0.76 28.35
C PRO A 426 27.65 1.33 26.92
N TRP A 427 27.08 2.52 26.73
CA TRP A 427 27.09 3.22 25.45
C TRP A 427 28.50 3.64 25.01
N ASP A 428 29.29 4.15 25.96
CA ASP A 428 30.66 4.61 25.73
C ASP A 428 31.56 3.47 25.26
N ILE A 429 31.44 2.29 25.87
CA ILE A 429 32.18 1.09 25.46
C ILE A 429 31.85 0.73 24.02
N VAL A 430 30.56 0.62 23.66
CA VAL A 430 30.16 0.27 22.29
C VAL A 430 30.68 1.26 21.25
N VAL A 431 30.55 2.56 21.54
CA VAL A 431 30.98 3.62 20.62
C VAL A 431 32.49 3.63 20.48
N GLU A 432 33.24 3.61 21.58
CA GLU A 432 34.70 3.74 21.53
C GLU A 432 35.37 2.47 20.99
N GLU A 433 34.85 1.27 21.28
CA GLU A 433 35.36 0.04 20.66
C GLU A 433 35.16 0.03 19.14
N THR A 434 34.00 0.48 18.68
CA THR A 434 33.73 0.58 17.23
C THR A 434 34.61 1.66 16.57
N ARG A 435 34.74 2.82 17.22
CA ARG A 435 35.49 3.98 16.75
C ARG A 435 37.00 3.73 16.69
N LYS A 436 37.55 2.92 17.61
CA LYS A 436 38.97 2.48 17.56
C LYS A 436 39.31 1.74 16.27
N ILE A 437 38.36 0.96 15.74
CA ILE A 437 38.59 0.12 14.56
C ILE A 437 38.21 0.85 13.26
N PHE A 438 37.04 1.50 13.25
CA PHE A 438 36.46 2.09 12.02
C PHE A 438 36.53 3.61 11.96
N GLY A 439 37.00 4.26 13.03
CA GLY A 439 37.05 5.71 13.12
C GLY A 439 35.67 6.33 13.38
N ASP A 440 35.63 7.66 13.24
CA ASP A 440 34.42 8.44 13.38
C ASP A 440 33.47 8.19 12.21
N SER A 441 32.17 8.09 12.50
CA SER A 441 31.13 7.94 11.49
C SER A 441 29.81 8.54 11.95
N ILE A 442 28.91 8.81 11.00
CA ILE A 442 27.61 9.42 11.28
C ILE A 442 26.78 8.57 12.24
N LEU A 443 26.74 7.24 12.06
CA LEU A 443 25.97 6.36 12.94
C LEU A 443 26.51 6.42 14.38
N LEU A 444 27.82 6.53 14.57
CA LEU A 444 28.41 6.68 15.90
C LEU A 444 28.09 8.04 16.53
N TYR A 445 27.98 9.10 15.73
CA TYR A 445 27.46 10.39 16.20
C TYR A 445 25.98 10.27 16.61
N GLU A 446 25.14 9.62 15.80
CA GLU A 446 23.73 9.35 16.13
C GLU A 446 23.60 8.55 17.44
N TYR A 447 24.43 7.50 17.60
CA TYR A 447 24.41 6.60 18.74
C TYR A 447 24.89 7.30 20.03
N ALA A 448 25.93 8.13 19.93
CA ALA A 448 26.41 8.92 21.05
C ALA A 448 25.47 10.09 21.43
N VAL A 449 24.69 10.61 20.47
CA VAL A 449 23.59 11.54 20.75
C VAL A 449 22.45 10.85 21.50
N LEU A 450 22.12 9.61 21.12
CA LEU A 450 21.16 8.77 21.85
C LEU A 450 21.63 8.48 23.28
N SER A 451 22.92 8.13 23.47
CA SER A 451 23.50 7.82 24.78
C SER A 451 23.46 9.00 25.75
N ALA A 452 23.58 10.23 25.23
CA ALA A 452 23.47 11.41 26.07
C ALA A 452 22.10 11.53 26.76
N GLY A 453 21.08 10.80 26.30
CA GLY A 453 19.72 10.73 26.85
C GLY A 453 19.59 10.15 28.26
N ILE A 454 20.61 9.49 28.81
CA ILE A 454 20.56 8.85 30.12
C ILE A 454 20.04 9.75 31.25
N LYS A 455 19.36 9.13 32.22
CA LYS A 455 18.82 9.75 33.43
C LYS A 455 19.84 9.65 34.58
N SER A 456 20.85 10.52 34.57
CA SER A 456 21.84 10.64 35.65
C SER A 456 21.99 12.08 36.15
N GLN A 457 22.06 12.25 37.47
CA GLN A 457 22.34 13.54 38.11
C GLN A 457 23.83 13.77 38.42
N THR A 458 24.61 12.68 38.49
CA THR A 458 26.01 12.71 38.95
C THR A 458 27.00 12.76 37.78
N GLN A 459 26.67 12.14 36.65
CA GLN A 459 27.53 12.05 35.48
C GLN A 459 27.50 13.33 34.63
N LYS A 460 28.33 14.31 35.02
CA LYS A 460 28.41 15.65 34.39
C LYS A 460 29.53 15.81 33.36
N PHE A 461 30.65 15.11 33.51
CA PHE A 461 31.78 15.09 32.55
C PHE A 461 32.32 16.49 32.18
N SER A 462 32.55 17.34 33.17
CA SER A 462 33.02 18.73 32.96
C SER A 462 34.37 18.87 32.28
N GLU A 463 35.21 17.85 32.43
CA GLU A 463 36.52 17.68 31.81
C GLU A 463 36.43 17.38 30.30
N PHE A 464 35.25 16.98 29.82
CA PHE A 464 34.95 16.71 28.40
C PHE A 464 34.24 17.91 27.74
N ASN A 465 34.70 19.13 28.01
CA ASN A 465 34.01 20.36 27.61
C ASN A 465 34.19 20.76 26.13
N ASN A 466 35.21 20.22 25.46
CA ASN A 466 35.47 20.43 24.05
C ASN A 466 34.77 19.37 23.21
N LEU A 467 33.71 19.76 22.48
CA LEU A 467 32.94 18.85 21.63
C LEU A 467 33.79 18.29 20.48
N GLU A 468 34.85 18.96 20.04
CA GLU A 468 35.67 18.59 18.89
C GLU A 468 36.92 17.76 19.27
N ASP A 469 37.18 17.51 20.56
CA ASP A 469 38.37 16.75 20.97
C ASP A 469 38.24 15.25 20.64
N ASN A 470 38.67 14.88 19.43
CA ASN A 470 38.63 13.51 18.93
C ASN A 470 39.55 12.54 19.70
N LYS A 471 40.39 13.00 20.63
CA LYS A 471 41.14 12.08 21.51
C LYS A 471 40.33 11.63 22.71
N GLN A 472 39.22 12.31 23.00
CA GLN A 472 38.35 12.01 24.12
C GLN A 472 37.12 11.20 23.71
N SER A 473 36.48 10.60 24.71
CA SER A 473 35.22 9.86 24.55
C SER A 473 34.15 10.72 23.89
N LEU A 474 33.55 10.20 22.82
CA LEU A 474 32.49 10.86 22.07
C LEU A 474 31.21 10.97 22.91
N CYS A 475 30.81 9.90 23.60
CA CYS A 475 29.60 9.91 24.44
C CYS A 475 29.69 10.92 25.59
N LYS A 476 30.85 11.01 26.26
CA LYS A 476 31.04 11.93 27.40
C LYS A 476 31.05 13.39 26.95
N ARG A 477 31.70 13.73 25.83
CA ARG A 477 31.67 15.08 25.24
C ARG A 477 30.26 15.51 24.85
N ILE A 478 29.50 14.63 24.18
CA ILE A 478 28.12 14.94 23.76
C ILE A 478 27.20 15.08 24.98
N ARG A 479 27.39 14.26 26.02
CA ARG A 479 26.66 14.40 27.28
C ARG A 479 26.91 15.75 27.94
N TYR A 480 28.16 16.19 28.01
CA TYR A 480 28.47 17.51 28.56
C TYR A 480 27.78 18.61 27.75
N ALA A 481 27.86 18.54 26.41
CA ALA A 481 27.18 19.49 25.53
C ALA A 481 25.66 19.51 25.73
N ARG A 482 25.01 18.34 25.89
CA ARG A 482 23.58 18.23 26.25
C ARG A 482 23.25 19.00 27.52
N LEU A 483 24.09 18.91 28.57
CA LEU A 483 23.88 19.63 29.83
C LEU A 483 23.98 21.17 29.68
N LYS A 484 24.47 21.65 28.53
CA LYS A 484 24.48 23.06 28.13
C LYS A 484 23.34 23.42 27.17
N SER A 485 22.30 22.59 27.04
CA SER A 485 21.17 22.79 26.11
C SER A 485 20.53 24.18 26.14
N GLY A 486 20.49 24.85 27.30
CA GLY A 486 19.95 26.20 27.49
C GLY A 486 20.98 27.34 27.43
N ASN A 487 22.27 27.05 27.25
CA ASN A 487 23.34 28.04 27.28
C ASN A 487 23.68 28.53 25.87
N VAL A 488 23.09 29.65 25.48
CA VAL A 488 23.25 30.24 24.14
C VAL A 488 24.70 30.62 23.84
N SER A 489 25.42 31.20 24.80
CA SER A 489 26.82 31.60 24.62
C SER A 489 27.74 30.40 24.37
N TYR A 490 27.51 29.29 25.10
CA TYR A 490 28.23 28.04 24.87
C TYR A 490 28.03 27.54 23.44
N TRP A 491 26.79 27.45 22.98
CA TRP A 491 26.47 26.96 21.64
C TRP A 491 26.95 27.90 20.54
N LYS A 492 26.86 29.21 20.74
CA LYS A 492 27.42 30.20 19.81
C LYS A 492 28.92 29.99 19.62
N ASN A 493 29.65 29.74 20.71
CA ASN A 493 31.09 29.46 20.64
C ASN A 493 31.38 28.15 19.88
N ILE A 494 30.70 27.05 20.26
CA ILE A 494 30.86 25.74 19.61
C ILE A 494 30.57 25.84 18.10
N LEU A 495 29.45 26.44 17.70
CA LEU A 495 29.07 26.59 16.30
C LEU A 495 30.06 27.43 15.49
N SER A 496 30.72 28.42 16.11
CA SER A 496 31.73 29.26 15.45
C SER A 496 33.10 28.60 15.29
N GLN A 497 33.47 27.72 16.22
CA GLN A 497 34.80 27.10 16.30
C GLN A 497 34.83 25.65 15.79
N SER A 498 33.67 25.04 15.54
CA SER A 498 33.55 23.63 15.15
C SER A 498 34.04 23.37 13.72
N ASP A 499 35.02 22.47 13.62
CA ASP A 499 35.43 21.88 12.35
C ASP A 499 34.35 20.89 11.88
N ASN A 500 33.82 20.06 12.79
CA ASN A 500 32.72 19.14 12.51
C ASN A 500 31.34 19.78 12.73
N LYS A 501 30.99 20.72 11.83
CA LYS A 501 29.71 21.44 11.85
C LYS A 501 28.50 20.51 11.89
N TYR A 502 28.58 19.34 11.26
CA TYR A 502 27.52 18.34 11.28
C TYR A 502 27.24 17.83 12.70
N LEU A 503 28.28 17.41 13.43
CA LEU A 503 28.13 16.93 14.81
C LEU A 503 27.59 18.04 15.72
N ALA A 504 28.15 19.25 15.63
CA ALA A 504 27.72 20.37 16.44
C ALA A 504 26.23 20.71 16.22
N LEU A 505 25.79 20.75 14.94
CA LEU A 505 24.39 20.95 14.58
C LEU A 505 23.52 19.79 15.06
N LEU A 506 23.92 18.54 14.88
CA LEU A 506 23.14 17.37 15.32
C LEU A 506 22.90 17.40 16.84
N VAL A 507 23.93 17.66 17.65
CA VAL A 507 23.80 17.69 19.11
C VAL A 507 22.91 18.86 19.55
N LEU A 508 23.13 20.06 19.01
CA LEU A 508 22.30 21.23 19.31
C LEU A 508 20.86 20.98 18.89
N LEU A 509 20.64 20.48 17.68
CA LEU A 509 19.31 20.24 17.16
C LEU A 509 18.65 19.07 17.85
N VAL A 510 19.32 18.08 18.46
CA VAL A 510 18.64 17.02 19.23
C VAL A 510 18.42 17.40 20.70
N TRP A 511 19.23 18.27 21.30
CA TRP A 511 19.16 18.54 22.74
C TRP A 511 18.90 19.98 23.15
N GLY A 512 19.06 20.94 22.23
CA GLY A 512 18.88 22.36 22.47
C GLY A 512 17.47 22.71 22.93
N THR A 513 17.38 23.64 23.89
CA THR A 513 16.07 24.17 24.30
C THR A 513 15.46 25.03 23.20
N ALA A 514 14.14 25.24 23.24
CA ALA A 514 13.46 26.10 22.28
C ALA A 514 14.06 27.51 22.22
N LYS A 515 14.38 28.10 23.38
CA LYS A 515 15.06 29.40 23.47
C LYS A 515 16.38 29.41 22.70
N THR A 516 17.26 28.44 22.97
CA THR A 516 18.57 28.34 22.34
C THR A 516 18.49 28.20 20.82
N ILE A 517 17.59 27.33 20.34
CA ILE A 517 17.42 27.07 18.91
C ILE A 517 16.88 28.31 18.20
N ILE A 518 15.89 28.99 18.79
CA ILE A 518 15.29 30.21 18.20
C ILE A 518 16.31 31.36 18.17
N GLU A 519 17.09 31.57 19.23
CA GLU A 519 18.10 32.64 19.26
C GLU A 519 19.26 32.39 18.28
N LEU A 520 19.61 31.12 18.03
CA LEU A 520 20.69 30.74 17.12
C LEU A 520 20.20 30.39 15.70
N LEU A 521 18.91 30.60 15.41
CA LEU A 521 18.29 30.17 14.16
C LEU A 521 19.00 30.71 12.89
N PRO A 522 19.41 31.99 12.81
CA PRO A 522 20.16 32.48 11.66
C PRO A 522 21.51 31.78 11.49
N THR A 523 22.21 31.48 12.59
CA THR A 523 23.48 30.75 12.57
C THR A 523 23.28 29.30 12.17
N ILE A 524 22.22 28.65 12.65
CA ILE A 524 21.85 27.29 12.26
C ILE A 524 21.58 27.22 10.77
N ASP A 525 20.79 28.16 10.22
CA ASP A 525 20.46 28.21 8.79
C ASP A 525 21.72 28.42 7.94
N GLN A 526 22.58 29.38 8.32
CA GLN A 526 23.85 29.61 7.64
C GLN A 526 24.75 28.37 7.65
N LEU A 527 24.93 27.72 8.80
CA LEU A 527 25.79 26.54 8.91
C LEU A 527 25.24 25.33 8.18
N TYR A 528 23.92 25.14 8.20
CA TYR A 528 23.26 24.10 7.43
C TYR A 528 23.56 24.27 5.93
N ASN A 529 23.42 25.50 5.41
CA ASN A 529 23.68 25.80 4.00
C ASN A 529 25.15 25.64 3.58
N ILE A 530 26.09 25.63 4.53
CA ILE A 530 27.52 25.38 4.28
C ILE A 530 27.86 23.88 4.27
N LEU A 531 27.03 23.02 4.87
CA LEU A 531 27.23 21.57 4.80
C LEU A 531 27.14 21.08 3.34
N SER A 532 27.85 20.00 3.03
CA SER A 532 27.67 19.29 1.76
C SER A 532 26.23 18.78 1.65
N GLU A 533 25.71 18.67 0.43
CA GLU A 533 24.35 18.16 0.16
C GLU A 533 24.09 16.80 0.84
N ALA A 534 25.06 15.89 0.78
CA ALA A 534 24.99 14.61 1.48
C ALA A 534 24.83 14.76 3.01
N ASN A 535 25.56 15.68 3.64
CA ASN A 535 25.46 15.93 5.09
C ASN A 535 24.18 16.70 5.47
N GLN A 536 23.67 17.54 4.57
CA GLN A 536 22.39 18.23 4.74
C GLN A 536 21.23 17.24 4.82
N ASP A 537 21.16 16.30 3.87
CA ASP A 537 20.13 15.26 3.86
C ASP A 537 20.30 14.32 5.04
N LYS A 538 21.54 13.96 5.35
CA LYS A 538 21.86 13.12 6.51
C LYS A 538 21.40 13.74 7.82
N LEU A 539 21.60 15.04 8.02
CA LEU A 539 21.18 15.72 9.25
C LEU A 539 19.66 15.62 9.45
N ILE A 540 18.90 15.79 8.37
CA ILE A 540 17.44 15.64 8.41
C ILE A 540 17.06 14.19 8.76
N GLU A 541 17.68 13.20 8.12
CA GLU A 541 17.45 11.78 8.45
C GLU A 541 17.78 11.44 9.91
N SER A 542 18.89 11.97 10.43
CA SER A 542 19.27 11.77 11.83
C SER A 542 18.27 12.42 12.79
N LEU A 543 17.72 13.58 12.45
CA LEU A 543 16.66 14.23 13.22
C LEU A 543 15.33 13.48 13.17
N GLU A 544 14.99 12.83 12.04
CA GLU A 544 13.83 11.95 11.97
C GLU A 544 13.98 10.75 12.93
N LYS A 545 15.20 10.21 13.06
CA LYS A 545 15.50 9.07 13.97
C LYS A 545 15.58 9.47 15.44
N LEU A 546 16.09 10.66 15.76
CA LEU A 546 16.48 11.06 17.12
C LEU A 546 15.66 12.21 17.71
N GLY A 547 14.94 12.97 16.87
CA GLY A 547 14.24 14.20 17.28
C GLY A 547 13.18 13.98 18.37
N TRP A 548 12.65 12.76 18.49
CA TRP A 548 11.71 12.39 19.55
C TRP A 548 12.34 12.34 20.95
N LEU A 549 13.67 12.25 21.07
CA LEU A 549 14.38 12.20 22.36
C LEU A 549 14.19 13.49 23.18
N SER A 550 14.05 14.63 22.51
CA SER A 550 13.59 15.85 23.15
C SER A 550 12.72 16.65 22.19
N SER A 551 11.44 16.80 22.54
CA SER A 551 10.55 17.71 21.83
C SER A 551 10.71 19.12 22.36
N MET A 552 10.74 20.10 21.46
CA MET A 552 10.71 21.50 21.85
C MET A 552 9.35 21.83 22.45
N SER A 553 9.31 22.22 23.71
CA SER A 553 8.14 22.89 24.29
C SER A 553 8.33 24.39 24.10
N MET A 554 7.40 25.01 23.39
CA MET A 554 7.46 26.44 23.07
C MET A 554 6.48 27.25 23.93
N THR A 555 6.84 28.50 24.23
CA THR A 555 5.91 29.46 24.83
C THR A 555 5.03 30.11 23.76
N LYS A 556 3.94 30.76 24.18
CA LYS A 556 3.06 31.48 23.25
C LYS A 556 3.80 32.57 22.46
N GLU A 557 4.73 33.26 23.10
CA GLU A 557 5.56 34.29 22.47
C GLU A 557 6.49 33.68 21.41
N GLN A 558 7.05 32.50 21.69
CA GLN A 558 7.89 31.78 20.74
C GLN A 558 7.09 31.30 19.53
N HIS A 559 5.85 30.83 19.73
CA HIS A 559 4.94 30.53 18.62
C HIS A 559 4.64 31.78 17.80
N ALA A 560 4.33 32.91 18.45
CA ALA A 560 4.05 34.16 17.75
C ALA A 560 5.28 34.66 16.94
N TYR A 561 6.48 34.56 17.52
CA TYR A 561 7.73 34.87 16.82
C TYR A 561 7.91 33.97 15.61
N LEU A 562 7.71 32.65 15.75
CA LEU A 562 7.81 31.75 14.61
C LEU A 562 6.72 32.00 13.56
N ARG A 563 5.58 32.62 13.89
CA ARG A 563 4.54 32.95 12.89
C ARG A 563 4.81 34.24 12.11
N SER A 564 5.66 35.13 12.63
CA SER A 564 6.14 36.27 11.85
C SER A 564 7.01 35.78 10.69
N GLU A 565 7.09 36.51 9.58
CA GLU A 565 7.91 36.12 8.42
C GLU A 565 9.39 35.96 8.85
N LEU A 566 9.77 34.73 9.21
CA LEU A 566 11.15 34.38 9.50
C LEU A 566 11.91 34.32 8.17
N ASN A 567 12.93 35.15 8.04
CA ASN A 567 13.85 35.11 6.92
C ASN A 567 14.85 33.95 7.05
N ILE A 568 14.35 32.71 6.95
CA ILE A 568 15.13 31.47 7.00
C ILE A 568 14.76 30.53 5.85
N SER A 569 15.70 29.65 5.47
CA SER A 569 15.46 28.67 4.41
C SER A 569 14.32 27.68 4.74
N ASP A 570 13.68 27.12 3.71
CA ASP A 570 12.64 26.11 3.89
C ASP A 570 13.17 24.81 4.54
N LYS A 571 14.46 24.49 4.34
CA LYS A 571 15.12 23.38 5.01
C LYS A 571 15.27 23.64 6.51
N CYS A 572 15.61 24.87 6.92
CA CYS A 572 15.62 25.24 8.33
C CYS A 572 14.21 25.18 8.94
N LYS A 573 13.17 25.58 8.19
CA LYS A 573 11.77 25.39 8.62
C LYS A 573 11.43 23.91 8.80
N LEU A 574 11.92 23.01 7.95
CA LEU A 574 11.75 21.56 8.10
C LEU A 574 12.48 21.03 9.34
N ILE A 575 13.69 21.50 9.63
CA ILE A 575 14.44 21.15 10.85
C ILE A 575 13.64 21.53 12.09
N LEU A 576 13.07 22.74 12.13
CA LEU A 576 12.19 23.17 13.21
C LEU A 576 10.95 22.27 13.33
N PHE A 577 10.30 21.95 12.21
CA PHE A 577 9.15 21.06 12.19
C PHE A 577 9.44 19.69 12.83
N LEU A 578 10.61 19.09 12.54
CA LEU A 578 11.01 17.81 13.12
C LEU A 578 11.21 17.86 14.64
N ARG A 579 11.44 19.06 15.20
CA ARG A 579 11.64 19.30 16.64
C ARG A 579 10.37 19.59 17.43
N MET A 580 9.32 20.01 16.73
CA MET A 580 8.06 20.37 17.36
C MET A 580 7.33 19.14 17.90
N LYS A 581 6.55 19.35 18.96
CA LYS A 581 5.57 18.36 19.43
C LYS A 581 4.49 18.14 18.38
N TYR A 582 3.81 17.01 18.46
CA TYR A 582 2.80 16.64 17.46
C TYR A 582 1.68 17.67 17.36
N GLU A 583 1.26 18.25 18.49
CA GLU A 583 0.19 19.23 18.58
C GLU A 583 0.54 20.53 17.82
N ASP A 584 1.80 20.96 17.91
CA ASP A 584 2.28 22.21 17.32
C ASP A 584 2.53 22.11 15.80
N ARG A 585 2.75 20.89 15.30
CA ARG A 585 3.07 20.62 13.89
C ARG A 585 1.96 20.98 12.93
N ILE A 586 0.69 20.83 13.34
CA ILE A 586 -0.46 21.09 12.47
C ILE A 586 -0.49 22.59 12.12
N GLU A 587 -0.49 23.44 13.15
CA GLU A 587 -0.52 24.90 12.96
C GLU A 587 0.73 25.40 12.21
N TYR A 588 1.89 24.77 12.43
CA TYR A 588 3.10 25.12 11.70
C TYR A 588 3.01 24.83 10.19
N ILE A 589 2.33 23.74 9.80
CA ILE A 589 2.11 23.42 8.39
C ILE A 589 1.22 24.49 7.73
N ASP A 590 0.14 24.94 8.39
CA ASP A 590 -0.76 26.00 7.90
C ASP A 590 0.02 27.25 7.52
N VAL A 591 0.95 27.67 8.39
CA VAL A 591 1.69 28.92 8.22
C VAL A 591 2.76 28.80 7.14
N PHE A 592 3.52 27.71 7.13
CA PHE A 592 4.76 27.63 6.35
C PHE A 592 4.72 26.73 5.13
N PHE A 593 4.03 25.59 5.22
CA PHE A 593 4.08 24.57 4.19
C PHE A 593 2.83 24.53 3.32
N GLN A 594 1.71 25.14 3.75
CA GLN A 594 0.52 25.30 2.92
C GLN A 594 0.83 26.03 1.60
N PHE A 595 1.67 27.06 1.65
CA PHE A 595 2.03 27.88 0.47
C PHE A 595 3.37 27.48 -0.16
N TYR A 596 3.98 26.39 0.30
CA TYR A 596 5.25 25.93 -0.25
C TYR A 596 5.10 25.47 -1.71
N ASN A 597 5.89 26.07 -2.60
CA ASN A 597 5.88 25.82 -4.05
C ASN A 597 7.18 25.19 -4.58
N GLY A 598 8.14 24.88 -3.70
CA GLY A 598 9.41 24.28 -4.09
C GLY A 598 9.33 22.79 -4.44
N ASN A 599 10.50 22.15 -4.50
CA ASN A 599 10.68 20.76 -4.98
C ASN A 599 11.17 19.79 -3.91
N ASP A 600 11.32 20.21 -2.65
CA ASP A 600 11.77 19.33 -1.58
C ASP A 600 10.73 18.23 -1.32
N LEU A 601 11.09 16.97 -1.60
CA LEU A 601 10.19 15.83 -1.50
C LEU A 601 9.67 15.61 -0.07
N LYS A 602 10.46 15.92 0.96
CA LYS A 602 10.06 15.76 2.36
C LYS A 602 9.00 16.81 2.72
N ILE A 603 9.23 18.09 2.39
CA ILE A 603 8.25 19.15 2.62
C ILE A 603 6.96 18.89 1.83
N LEU A 604 7.09 18.48 0.58
CA LEU A 604 5.95 18.08 -0.26
C LEU A 604 5.17 16.92 0.36
N SER A 605 5.84 15.93 0.97
CA SER A 605 5.17 14.84 1.66
C SER A 605 4.36 15.30 2.88
N LEU A 606 4.88 16.25 3.66
CA LEU A 606 4.19 16.84 4.80
C LEU A 606 2.97 17.64 4.35
N LYS A 607 3.15 18.46 3.31
CA LYS A 607 2.07 19.23 2.68
C LYS A 607 0.97 18.31 2.15
N LEU A 608 1.31 17.23 1.45
CA LEU A 608 0.34 16.28 0.93
C LEU A 608 -0.46 15.59 2.03
N ASN A 609 0.22 15.13 3.09
CA ASN A 609 -0.45 14.54 4.26
C ASN A 609 -1.43 15.51 4.91
N TYR A 610 -1.04 16.77 5.03
CA TYR A 610 -1.87 17.83 5.58
C TYR A 610 -3.09 18.14 4.70
N LEU A 611 -2.89 18.33 3.39
CA LEU A 611 -3.97 18.58 2.44
C LEU A 611 -5.01 17.45 2.49
N ILE A 612 -4.58 16.19 2.53
CA ILE A 612 -5.48 15.02 2.64
C ILE A 612 -6.28 15.04 3.96
N GLN A 613 -5.66 15.41 5.08
CA GLN A 613 -6.36 15.51 6.37
C GLN A 613 -7.40 16.63 6.38
N ASN A 614 -7.12 17.73 5.69
CA ASN A 614 -7.99 18.90 5.63
C ASN A 614 -9.13 18.82 4.62
N ILE A 615 -9.16 17.77 3.78
CA ILE A 615 -10.33 17.48 2.92
C ILE A 615 -11.62 17.44 3.76
N ARG A 616 -11.54 17.02 5.04
CA ARG A 616 -12.70 16.99 5.95
C ARG A 616 -13.32 18.36 6.21
N GLN A 617 -12.51 19.43 6.24
CA GLN A 617 -12.94 20.77 6.68
C GLN A 617 -13.08 21.75 5.51
N ALA A 618 -12.59 21.39 4.33
CA ALA A 618 -12.64 22.25 3.17
C ALA A 618 -14.08 22.38 2.64
N ALA A 619 -14.63 23.59 2.67
CA ALA A 619 -15.94 23.90 2.08
C ALA A 619 -15.98 23.64 0.56
N ASN A 620 -14.82 23.59 -0.10
CA ASN A 620 -14.71 23.29 -1.53
C ASN A 620 -13.46 22.45 -1.83
N ILE A 621 -13.61 21.12 -1.71
CA ILE A 621 -12.53 20.14 -1.88
C ILE A 621 -11.92 20.20 -3.29
N SER A 622 -12.72 20.57 -4.30
CA SER A 622 -12.29 20.69 -5.69
C SER A 622 -11.10 21.65 -5.88
N ILE A 623 -10.93 22.64 -4.99
CA ILE A 623 -9.81 23.58 -5.00
C ILE A 623 -8.49 22.91 -4.58
N LEU A 624 -8.55 21.89 -3.71
CA LEU A 624 -7.37 21.19 -3.20
C LEU A 624 -6.88 20.09 -4.15
N LEU A 625 -7.76 19.54 -5.00
CA LEU A 625 -7.44 18.41 -5.88
C LEU A 625 -6.27 18.68 -6.84
N PRO A 626 -6.18 19.83 -7.53
CA PRO A 626 -5.06 20.12 -8.44
C PRO A 626 -3.71 20.08 -7.74
N GLU A 627 -3.65 20.62 -6.51
CA GLU A 627 -2.42 20.66 -5.72
C GLU A 627 -2.05 19.26 -5.20
N ILE A 628 -3.03 18.48 -4.72
CA ILE A 628 -2.84 17.08 -4.33
C ILE A 628 -2.26 16.27 -5.49
N LYS A 629 -2.85 16.41 -6.70
CA LYS A 629 -2.38 15.74 -7.92
C LYS A 629 -0.94 16.14 -8.26
N ARG A 630 -0.64 17.45 -8.27
CA ARG A 630 0.68 17.98 -8.57
C ARG A 630 1.75 17.41 -7.64
N ILE A 631 1.46 17.35 -6.34
CA ILE A 631 2.41 16.85 -5.34
C ILE A 631 2.59 15.34 -5.47
N TYR A 632 1.50 14.58 -5.61
CA TYR A 632 1.55 13.12 -5.71
C TYR A 632 2.36 12.64 -6.92
N LEU A 633 2.14 13.25 -8.10
CA LEU A 633 2.89 12.93 -9.31
C LEU A 633 4.38 13.21 -9.19
N LYS A 634 4.78 14.23 -8.41
CA LYS A 634 6.20 14.52 -8.13
C LYS A 634 6.84 13.52 -7.17
N MET A 635 6.10 13.06 -6.17
CA MET A 635 6.67 12.20 -5.12
C MET A 635 6.96 10.78 -5.59
N ASN A 636 6.15 10.25 -6.52
CA ASN A 636 6.26 8.87 -7.04
C ASN A 636 6.47 7.79 -5.95
N SER A 637 5.97 8.03 -4.74
CA SER A 637 6.18 7.20 -3.56
C SER A 637 4.85 7.00 -2.83
N PRO A 638 4.57 5.78 -2.33
CA PRO A 638 3.38 5.51 -1.54
C PRO A 638 3.38 6.43 -0.34
N LEU A 639 2.28 7.12 -0.10
CA LEU A 639 2.07 7.72 1.20
C LEU A 639 2.04 6.57 2.22
N ASN A 640 3.03 6.52 3.10
CA ASN A 640 3.02 5.68 4.30
C ASN A 640 1.96 6.23 5.29
N PHE A 641 0.69 6.21 4.89
CA PHE A 641 -0.45 6.63 5.69
C PHE A 641 -0.87 5.56 6.72
N TYR A 642 -0.05 4.50 6.88
CA TYR A 642 -0.30 3.37 7.76
C TYR A 642 -0.33 3.73 9.26
N LEU A 643 0.01 4.97 9.64
CA LEU A 643 -0.04 5.41 11.04
C LEU A 643 -1.33 6.13 11.46
N ASN A 644 -2.30 6.35 10.58
CA ASN A 644 -3.60 6.91 10.99
C ASN A 644 -4.77 5.98 10.66
N ARG A 645 -5.30 5.34 11.71
CA ARG A 645 -6.57 4.57 11.76
C ARG A 645 -7.83 5.39 11.36
N ARG A 646 -7.67 6.53 10.67
CA ARG A 646 -8.72 7.50 10.34
C ARG A 646 -9.18 7.46 8.88
N ARG A 647 -9.15 6.29 8.22
CA ARG A 647 -9.79 6.12 6.89
C ARG A 647 -11.27 6.51 6.88
N HIS A 648 -11.94 6.48 8.03
CA HIS A 648 -13.39 6.60 8.17
C HIS A 648 -13.90 8.06 8.26
N ASN A 649 -13.03 9.07 8.13
CA ASN A 649 -13.39 10.47 8.41
C ASN A 649 -13.21 11.44 7.22
N ILE A 650 -12.91 10.94 6.01
CA ILE A 650 -12.82 11.78 4.81
C ILE A 650 -14.20 11.76 4.13
N THR A 651 -14.77 12.94 3.91
CA THR A 651 -16.04 13.13 3.21
C THR A 651 -15.77 13.81 1.87
N LEU A 652 -16.16 13.19 0.76
CA LEU A 652 -16.10 13.77 -0.58
C LEU A 652 -17.52 13.87 -1.16
N ASP A 653 -17.79 14.89 -1.97
CA ASP A 653 -19.00 14.95 -2.79
C ASP A 653 -18.81 14.18 -4.12
N TYR A 654 -19.91 13.90 -4.82
CA TYR A 654 -19.89 13.12 -6.06
C TYR A 654 -19.12 13.79 -7.21
N GLU A 655 -19.14 15.12 -7.32
CA GLU A 655 -18.41 15.82 -8.39
C GLU A 655 -16.90 15.79 -8.13
N SER A 656 -16.48 15.98 -6.89
CA SER A 656 -15.09 15.78 -6.47
C SER A 656 -14.64 14.33 -6.71
N ALA A 657 -15.49 13.34 -6.42
CA ALA A 657 -15.21 11.93 -6.69
C ALA A 657 -15.02 11.67 -8.19
N LYS A 658 -15.88 12.22 -9.06
CA LYS A 658 -15.72 12.13 -10.52
C LYS A 658 -14.40 12.71 -11.01
N ILE A 659 -13.97 13.86 -10.48
CA ILE A 659 -12.69 14.47 -10.86
C ILE A 659 -11.52 13.53 -10.54
N ILE A 660 -11.52 12.93 -9.34
CA ILE A 660 -10.49 11.97 -8.93
C ILE A 660 -10.53 10.73 -9.83
N MET A 661 -11.72 10.16 -10.06
CA MET A 661 -11.87 8.91 -10.81
C MET A 661 -11.60 9.05 -12.31
N SER A 662 -11.80 10.26 -12.87
CA SER A 662 -11.44 10.57 -14.26
C SER A 662 -9.93 10.46 -14.53
N ASP A 663 -9.10 10.61 -13.48
CA ASP A 663 -7.65 10.58 -13.59
C ASP A 663 -7.02 9.88 -12.36
N CYS A 664 -7.55 8.71 -12.04
CA CYS A 664 -7.26 8.01 -10.79
C CYS A 664 -5.78 7.60 -10.59
N HIS A 665 -4.99 7.58 -11.66
CA HIS A 665 -3.55 7.26 -11.61
C HIS A 665 -2.73 8.44 -11.09
N SER A 666 -3.29 9.65 -11.14
CA SER A 666 -2.64 10.89 -10.73
C SER A 666 -2.97 11.30 -9.29
N TYR A 667 -3.70 10.47 -8.55
CA TYR A 667 -4.09 10.72 -7.17
C TYR A 667 -3.67 9.57 -6.23
N PRO A 668 -3.44 9.88 -4.94
CA PRO A 668 -3.21 8.86 -3.92
C PRO A 668 -4.29 7.78 -3.89
N ARG A 669 -3.89 6.50 -3.82
CA ARG A 669 -4.85 5.36 -3.81
C ARG A 669 -5.88 5.40 -2.70
N ILE A 670 -5.55 6.01 -1.56
CA ILE A 670 -6.52 6.21 -0.48
C ILE A 670 -7.69 7.10 -0.92
N LEU A 671 -7.42 8.18 -1.67
CA LEU A 671 -8.46 9.05 -2.20
C LEU A 671 -9.23 8.37 -3.33
N CYS A 672 -8.54 7.65 -4.21
CA CYS A 672 -9.19 6.90 -5.29
C CYS A 672 -10.14 5.83 -4.74
N SER A 673 -9.78 5.15 -3.65
CA SER A 673 -10.65 4.14 -3.01
C SER A 673 -11.94 4.76 -2.46
N ILE A 674 -11.86 5.94 -1.84
CA ILE A 674 -13.02 6.63 -1.28
C ILE A 674 -13.89 7.22 -2.39
N ALA A 675 -13.26 7.81 -3.42
CA ALA A 675 -13.96 8.32 -4.58
C ALA A 675 -14.69 7.21 -5.36
N GLU A 676 -14.10 6.02 -5.46
CA GLU A 676 -14.73 4.86 -6.08
C GLU A 676 -15.98 4.39 -5.32
N GLU A 677 -15.90 4.31 -3.99
CA GLU A 677 -17.02 3.96 -3.10
C GLU A 677 -18.21 4.91 -3.29
N ILE A 678 -17.95 6.22 -3.37
CA ILE A 678 -18.98 7.25 -3.60
C ILE A 678 -19.58 7.13 -5.00
N CYS A 679 -18.74 6.92 -6.02
CA CYS A 679 -19.22 6.72 -7.39
C CYS A 679 -20.05 5.43 -7.50
N HIS A 680 -19.67 4.37 -6.78
CA HIS A 680 -20.40 3.11 -6.70
C HIS A 680 -21.78 3.29 -6.06
N ASP A 681 -21.84 3.94 -4.90
CA ASP A 681 -23.11 4.26 -4.22
C ASP A 681 -24.03 5.13 -5.07
N TYR A 682 -23.45 6.11 -5.79
CA TYR A 682 -24.19 6.92 -6.73
C TYR A 682 -24.72 6.07 -7.90
N ALA A 683 -23.91 5.16 -8.43
CA ALA A 683 -24.34 4.26 -9.50
C ALA A 683 -25.54 3.41 -9.07
N ILE A 684 -25.46 2.75 -7.91
CA ILE A 684 -26.56 1.94 -7.35
C ILE A 684 -27.86 2.74 -7.24
N LYS A 685 -27.79 3.99 -6.77
CA LYS A 685 -28.98 4.86 -6.62
C LYS A 685 -29.61 5.28 -7.94
N ASN A 686 -28.83 5.35 -9.02
CA ASN A 686 -29.27 5.79 -10.34
C ASN A 686 -29.54 4.63 -11.31
N THR A 687 -29.31 3.39 -10.89
CA THR A 687 -29.61 2.20 -11.68
C THR A 687 -31.13 2.07 -11.91
N LYS A 688 -31.53 1.92 -13.18
CA LYS A 688 -32.92 1.58 -13.54
C LYS A 688 -33.15 0.07 -13.38
N ALA A 689 -34.31 -0.29 -12.85
CA ALA A 689 -34.72 -1.70 -12.73
C ALA A 689 -34.88 -2.33 -14.11
N VAL A 690 -34.31 -3.51 -14.33
CA VAL A 690 -34.34 -4.20 -15.65
C VAL A 690 -35.77 -4.54 -16.05
N GLY A 691 -36.61 -4.91 -15.09
CA GLY A 691 -38.03 -5.15 -15.34
C GLY A 691 -38.79 -3.93 -15.88
N LYS A 692 -38.36 -2.71 -15.51
CA LYS A 692 -38.94 -1.47 -16.06
C LYS A 692 -38.43 -1.19 -17.47
N ILE A 693 -37.13 -1.36 -17.70
CA ILE A 693 -36.52 -1.21 -19.03
C ILE A 693 -37.22 -2.16 -20.03
N ALA A 694 -37.42 -3.42 -19.63
CA ALA A 694 -38.08 -4.42 -20.46
C ALA A 694 -39.54 -4.07 -20.83
N ALA A 695 -40.23 -3.34 -19.96
CA ALA A 695 -41.58 -2.85 -20.21
C ALA A 695 -41.60 -1.57 -21.04
N ASP A 696 -40.66 -0.65 -20.80
CA ASP A 696 -40.54 0.61 -21.56
C ASP A 696 -40.10 0.37 -23.01
N ASP A 697 -39.31 -0.68 -23.26
CA ASP A 697 -38.75 -1.05 -24.56
C ASP A 697 -39.49 -2.22 -25.25
N ASP A 698 -40.64 -2.64 -24.72
CA ASP A 698 -41.51 -3.69 -25.29
C ASP A 698 -40.77 -5.01 -25.62
N TRP A 699 -39.87 -5.47 -24.75
CA TRP A 699 -38.97 -6.60 -25.03
C TRP A 699 -39.66 -7.92 -25.43
N PHE A 700 -40.94 -8.08 -25.09
CA PHE A 700 -41.70 -9.30 -25.31
C PHE A 700 -42.95 -9.08 -26.16
N GLU A 701 -43.15 -7.88 -26.73
CA GLU A 701 -44.22 -7.62 -27.69
C GLU A 701 -43.72 -7.91 -29.11
N TYR A 702 -44.35 -8.87 -29.79
CA TYR A 702 -43.95 -9.33 -31.13
C TYR A 702 -45.11 -9.48 -32.08
#